data_AF-A0A7C6K1M2-F1
#
_entry.id   AF-A0A7C6K1M2-F1
#
_cell.length_a   1.000
_cell.length_b   1.000
_cell.length_c   1.000
_cell.angle_alpha   90.00
_cell.angle_beta   90.00
_cell.angle_gamma   90.00
#
_symmetry.space_group_name_H-M   'P 1'
#
loop_
_entity.id
_entity.type
_entity.pdbx_description
1 polymer ?
#
loop_
_entity_poly.entity_id
_entity_poly.type
_entity_poly.pdbx_seq_one_letter_code
_entity_poly.pdbx_strand_id
1 'polypeptide(L)'
;VTWSVDDETKATIDPATGKVTALAPGPLTITATSTALAALKASKMIIVEAYVAPEVIVEGKVSLGIGLAANYKATVKGNYLGPNVTWSVSDEAVLSIDAEGNVTGLAAGKANVIAASVDDPEVKGMLEVTVIDVGANLNVLIKAGVEDDGGTTEYDGVTYYNGINALPDLTGVDLLLKDGSKIFVLAGEYTSNPIEIKAKNVSIIGPNAGISAVDGVRVEEAILTGKITLTGADNFTIDGLTLTGKSPIRSTSGLRTLTIKNNNFNEVASEGAGAEGVVFLFAGADAIEYHDVLVQGNIFKDRADGPGFRGLRLDNVMNLSVLDNKFDGFYDAIKISGTNDKGLWGMGNPTIATGIGLGGEALIKGNQLVNGIQYTILLGHITATKLDILHNTVIPRTDAAYGNGTVLMNHVAVSEGDPKRIYNVKYNDFAFPSKFHGLRIDGGERTADELEINVEWNKWLNEPPAEGRLYVVSRFYDGKEPTDPSKYPVYVANNCYKVLPTDAMFSKVRRNAATAWTNEAAFDYARGVDSGEISPVDITIEGPDTIIGLNVPTQYTANVPANDYGTDVIWSVSDEEIISVDQTGKVTGLAAGSANVIVTLAGNPGISAAKAIVVVDPDTLLVDPNIPAEQESAVYNGITYLKGHNLFTNITDALVAVKDGTVINAAPADYPEIEVTISAKNVSVYGPNAGISAVDGTRGPEANLSGKIILDGADNFLIDGFHMVGKASISSTTGLNKLTIKNNKFESVTASMAVIYLTAATETIEYHDVELEGNLLSETSISGPGWRGFRVHNVVNLRILNNKFIGFYEPIRVEATNGVGKWGAAGGASTAGVGVGLGGEVLIQGNTTENVGEYPLYFGRVTADKVDILNNTIKLNAQSDYSYGTMMFTNIVLPDDGVKRIYNIKYNDLMFSGGWHGLRIDSSGCTKDKLEINVEWNKWLTEHNFYPDTPDEDGQGNFHEDYVISRFYDGKTPSDPEQYPIWVANNFYQSKPEDYMFTNIRRNKEAYWLDIALFDAARLAAQG
;
A
#
# COMPACT_ATOMS: atom_id res chain seq x y z
N VAL A 1 -17.93 -21.68 73.82
CA VAL A 1 -17.31 -22.99 73.54
C VAL A 1 -15.80 -22.83 73.54
N THR A 2 -15.04 -23.88 73.80
CA THR A 2 -13.58 -23.92 73.57
C THR A 2 -13.29 -24.79 72.35
N TRP A 3 -12.36 -24.36 71.52
CA TRP A 3 -12.01 -25.02 70.26
C TRP A 3 -10.73 -25.83 70.37
N SER A 4 -10.65 -26.93 69.62
CA SER A 4 -9.48 -27.82 69.55
C SER A 4 -9.45 -28.56 68.20
N VAL A 5 -8.27 -29.02 67.80
CA VAL A 5 -8.06 -29.92 66.67
C VAL A 5 -7.53 -31.27 67.16
N ASP A 6 -7.75 -32.33 66.40
CA ASP A 6 -7.21 -33.66 66.69
C ASP A 6 -5.73 -33.84 66.30
N ASP A 7 -5.20 -32.99 65.42
CA ASP A 7 -3.81 -33.04 64.94
C ASP A 7 -3.23 -31.62 64.74
N GLU A 8 -2.55 -31.11 65.76
CA GLU A 8 -1.90 -29.79 65.73
C GLU A 8 -0.75 -29.68 64.72
N THR A 9 -0.27 -30.81 64.15
CA THR A 9 0.75 -30.77 63.08
C THR A 9 0.16 -30.42 61.71
N LYS A 10 -1.16 -30.56 61.55
CA LYS A 10 -1.89 -30.23 60.32
C LYS A 10 -2.55 -28.86 60.34
N ALA A 11 -2.95 -28.36 61.51
CA ALA A 11 -3.41 -26.99 61.69
C ALA A 11 -3.39 -26.60 63.18
N THR A 12 -3.25 -25.32 63.51
CA THR A 12 -3.55 -24.80 64.84
C THR A 12 -4.94 -24.17 64.89
N ILE A 13 -5.56 -24.09 66.06
CA ILE A 13 -6.86 -23.40 66.24
C ILE A 13 -6.82 -22.53 67.49
N ASP A 14 -7.30 -21.29 67.38
CA ASP A 14 -7.48 -20.41 68.53
C ASP A 14 -8.60 -20.97 69.43
N PRO A 15 -8.32 -21.33 70.69
CA PRO A 15 -9.32 -21.96 71.57
C PRO A 15 -10.52 -21.06 71.89
N ALA A 16 -10.37 -19.73 71.81
CA ALA A 16 -11.41 -18.76 72.13
C ALA A 16 -12.20 -18.30 70.90
N THR A 17 -11.52 -18.07 69.78
CA THR A 17 -12.16 -17.53 68.56
C THR A 17 -12.54 -18.60 67.55
N GLY A 18 -11.91 -19.77 67.60
CA GLY A 18 -12.11 -20.84 66.62
C GLY A 18 -11.40 -20.60 65.28
N LYS A 19 -10.52 -19.58 65.20
CA LYS A 19 -9.72 -19.30 63.99
C LYS A 19 -8.71 -20.42 63.76
N VAL A 20 -8.80 -21.10 62.61
CA VAL A 20 -7.91 -22.20 62.21
C VAL A 20 -6.76 -21.64 61.35
N THR A 21 -5.54 -22.12 61.59
CA THR A 21 -4.36 -21.85 60.74
C THR A 21 -3.82 -23.19 60.22
N ALA A 22 -3.96 -23.44 58.92
CA ALA A 22 -3.46 -24.67 58.29
C ALA A 22 -1.92 -24.73 58.29
N LEU A 23 -1.38 -25.94 58.45
CA LEU A 23 0.07 -26.22 58.49
C LEU A 23 0.49 -27.33 57.51
N ALA A 24 -0.28 -28.42 57.39
CA ALA A 24 0.04 -29.54 56.52
C ALA A 24 -1.22 -30.25 55.99
N PRO A 25 -1.19 -30.81 54.76
CA PRO A 25 -2.36 -31.43 54.15
C PRO A 25 -2.80 -32.71 54.85
N GLY A 26 -4.11 -32.98 54.81
CA GLY A 26 -4.71 -34.21 55.33
C GLY A 26 -6.01 -33.97 56.11
N PRO A 27 -6.68 -35.06 56.53
CA PRO A 27 -7.90 -34.95 57.33
C PRO A 27 -7.57 -34.39 58.72
N LEU A 28 -8.43 -33.48 59.19
CA LEU A 28 -8.36 -32.79 60.47
C LEU A 28 -9.77 -32.69 61.07
N THR A 29 -9.95 -33.12 62.31
CA THR A 29 -11.22 -32.98 63.02
C THR A 29 -11.17 -31.78 63.97
N ILE A 30 -12.03 -30.79 63.72
CA ILE A 30 -12.21 -29.65 64.61
C ILE A 30 -13.31 -29.98 65.61
N THR A 31 -13.11 -29.68 66.89
CA THR A 31 -14.07 -29.94 67.97
C THR A 31 -14.36 -28.67 68.78
N ALA A 32 -15.64 -28.30 68.87
CA ALA A 32 -16.14 -27.28 69.79
C ALA A 32 -16.70 -27.97 71.05
N THR A 33 -16.15 -27.62 72.22
CA THR A 33 -16.59 -28.13 73.52
C THR A 33 -17.33 -27.04 74.31
N SER A 34 -18.48 -27.36 74.91
CA SER A 34 -19.18 -26.41 75.78
C SER A 34 -18.36 -26.08 77.02
N THR A 35 -18.22 -24.79 77.33
CA THR A 35 -17.54 -24.31 78.54
C THR A 35 -18.39 -24.47 79.79
N ALA A 36 -19.70 -24.69 79.65
CA ALA A 36 -20.62 -24.93 80.77
C ALA A 36 -20.77 -26.43 81.11
N LEU A 37 -20.51 -27.33 80.15
CA LEU A 37 -20.58 -28.78 80.34
C LEU A 37 -19.64 -29.50 79.36
N ALA A 38 -18.49 -29.96 79.84
CA ALA A 38 -17.44 -30.56 79.00
C ALA A 38 -17.87 -31.82 78.21
N ALA A 39 -18.95 -32.50 78.64
CA ALA A 39 -19.53 -33.64 77.93
C ALA A 39 -20.29 -33.25 76.65
N LEU A 40 -20.70 -31.99 76.51
CA LEU A 40 -21.39 -31.50 75.31
C LEU A 40 -20.36 -31.01 74.28
N LYS A 41 -20.17 -31.77 73.21
CA LYS A 41 -19.22 -31.48 72.13
C LYS A 41 -19.87 -31.66 70.75
N ALA A 42 -19.38 -30.91 69.78
CA ALA A 42 -19.66 -31.11 68.36
C ALA A 42 -18.33 -31.13 67.59
N SER A 43 -18.19 -32.07 66.66
CA SER A 43 -16.97 -32.25 65.87
C SER A 43 -17.28 -32.30 64.38
N LYS A 44 -16.36 -31.78 63.56
CA LYS A 44 -16.44 -31.82 62.10
C LYS A 44 -15.07 -32.16 61.53
N MET A 45 -15.00 -33.20 60.71
CA MET A 45 -13.84 -33.47 59.87
C MET A 45 -13.83 -32.46 58.72
N ILE A 46 -12.67 -31.82 58.53
CA ILE A 46 -12.30 -31.06 57.35
C ILE A 46 -11.07 -31.72 56.71
N ILE A 47 -10.79 -31.38 55.46
CA ILE A 47 -9.55 -31.77 54.79
C ILE A 47 -8.73 -30.49 54.63
N VAL A 48 -7.54 -30.46 55.22
CA VAL A 48 -6.54 -29.43 54.89
C VAL A 48 -5.97 -29.82 53.53
N GLU A 49 -6.21 -28.99 52.53
CA GLU A 49 -5.71 -29.23 51.18
C GLU A 49 -4.22 -28.87 51.09
N ALA A 50 -3.51 -29.51 50.15
CA ALA A 50 -2.14 -29.12 49.84
C ALA A 50 -2.16 -27.76 49.13
N TYR A 51 -1.22 -26.88 49.49
CA TYR A 51 -1.07 -25.61 48.78
C TYR A 51 -0.49 -25.85 47.39
N VAL A 52 -1.24 -25.47 46.36
CA VAL A 52 -0.75 -25.43 44.97
C VAL A 52 -0.53 -23.97 44.62
N ALA A 53 0.73 -23.61 44.36
CA ALA A 53 1.09 -22.25 43.99
C ALA A 53 0.27 -21.81 42.76
N PRO A 54 -0.32 -20.60 42.79
CA PRO A 54 -1.12 -20.12 41.68
C PRO A 54 -0.23 -19.75 40.48
N GLU A 55 -0.74 -20.00 39.29
CA GLU A 55 -0.07 -19.71 38.02
C GLU A 55 -1.14 -19.26 37.01
N VAL A 56 -0.84 -18.24 36.20
CA VAL A 56 -1.69 -17.86 35.06
C VAL A 56 -0.92 -18.16 33.78
N ILE A 57 -1.53 -18.91 32.88
CA ILE A 57 -0.97 -19.28 31.57
C ILE A 57 -1.77 -18.57 30.49
N VAL A 58 -1.08 -17.85 29.61
CA VAL A 58 -1.68 -17.20 28.43
C VAL A 58 -1.37 -18.05 27.20
N GLU A 59 -2.41 -18.38 26.43
CA GLU A 59 -2.33 -19.14 25.19
C GLU A 59 -2.93 -18.31 24.05
N GLY A 60 -2.25 -18.26 22.91
CA GLY A 60 -2.65 -17.50 21.73
C GLY A 60 -1.59 -17.55 20.65
N LYS A 61 -1.74 -16.73 19.59
CA LYS A 61 -0.73 -16.63 18.54
C LYS A 61 0.55 -15.98 19.08
N VAL A 62 1.70 -16.35 18.54
CA VAL A 62 3.00 -15.70 18.84
C VAL A 62 3.37 -14.66 17.77
N SER A 63 2.65 -14.64 16.66
CA SER A 63 2.81 -13.71 15.55
C SER A 63 1.46 -13.23 15.03
N LEU A 64 1.36 -11.96 14.65
CA LEU A 64 0.13 -11.35 14.15
C LEU A 64 0.46 -10.34 13.04
N GLY A 65 -0.36 -10.25 11.99
CA GLY A 65 -0.22 -9.19 10.99
C GLY A 65 -0.79 -7.86 11.49
N ILE A 66 -0.28 -6.74 10.97
CA ILE A 66 -0.91 -5.42 11.20
C ILE A 66 -2.37 -5.45 10.72
N GLY A 67 -3.28 -4.95 11.57
CA GLY A 67 -4.73 -4.92 11.34
C GLY A 67 -5.44 -6.26 11.56
N LEU A 68 -4.71 -7.36 11.79
CA LEU A 68 -5.30 -8.66 12.08
C LEU A 68 -5.57 -8.82 13.57
N ALA A 69 -6.59 -9.61 13.88
CA ALA A 69 -6.98 -9.91 15.25
C ALA A 69 -6.96 -11.43 15.53
N ALA A 70 -6.65 -11.80 16.77
CA ALA A 70 -6.69 -13.17 17.26
C ALA A 70 -7.18 -13.24 18.71
N ASN A 71 -7.89 -14.29 19.09
CA ASN A 71 -8.37 -14.48 20.46
C ASN A 71 -7.31 -15.19 21.31
N TYR A 72 -7.10 -14.70 22.54
CA TYR A 72 -6.18 -15.23 23.53
C TYR A 72 -6.98 -15.75 24.72
N LYS A 73 -6.48 -16.84 25.31
CA LYS A 73 -7.11 -17.48 26.47
C LYS A 73 -6.15 -17.51 27.63
N ALA A 74 -6.68 -17.28 28.83
CA ALA A 74 -5.94 -17.40 30.07
C ALA A 74 -6.48 -18.57 30.89
N THR A 75 -5.58 -19.38 31.44
CA THR A 75 -5.91 -20.44 32.41
C THR A 75 -5.28 -20.13 33.76
N VAL A 76 -6.11 -19.97 34.79
CA VAL A 76 -5.66 -19.82 36.19
C VAL A 76 -5.55 -21.20 36.82
N LYS A 77 -4.35 -21.59 37.26
CA LYS A 77 -4.06 -22.79 38.05
C LYS A 77 -3.87 -22.42 39.52
N GLY A 78 -4.05 -23.42 40.39
CA GLY A 78 -4.02 -23.27 41.85
C GLY A 78 -5.38 -23.61 42.48
N ASN A 79 -5.43 -23.72 43.80
CA ASN A 79 -6.65 -24.08 44.53
C ASN A 79 -7.22 -22.94 45.40
N TYR A 80 -6.70 -21.71 45.26
CA TYR A 80 -7.12 -20.56 46.06
C TYR A 80 -7.48 -19.29 45.27
N LEU A 81 -7.37 -19.30 43.93
CA LEU A 81 -7.80 -18.20 43.07
C LEU A 81 -9.01 -18.63 42.23
N GLY A 82 -9.91 -17.70 41.97
CA GLY A 82 -10.99 -17.82 41.01
C GLY A 82 -10.48 -17.79 39.56
N PRO A 83 -11.33 -18.20 38.58
CA PRO A 83 -10.90 -18.42 37.20
C PRO A 83 -10.77 -17.14 36.36
N ASN A 84 -11.18 -15.98 36.89
CA ASN A 84 -11.29 -14.75 36.11
C ASN A 84 -9.97 -13.98 36.07
N VAL A 85 -9.71 -13.33 34.93
CA VAL A 85 -8.52 -12.49 34.70
C VAL A 85 -8.91 -11.10 34.18
N THR A 86 -8.00 -10.14 34.35
CA THR A 86 -7.98 -8.86 33.63
C THR A 86 -6.90 -8.89 32.55
N TRP A 87 -7.24 -8.36 31.37
CA TRP A 87 -6.35 -8.31 30.21
C TRP A 87 -5.65 -6.95 30.08
N SER A 88 -4.40 -6.96 29.64
CA SER A 88 -3.63 -5.77 29.27
C SER A 88 -2.52 -6.14 28.29
N VAL A 89 -1.88 -5.15 27.66
CA VAL A 89 -0.71 -5.33 26.80
C VAL A 89 0.46 -4.50 27.33
N SER A 90 1.70 -4.93 27.06
CA SER A 90 2.88 -4.16 27.48
C SER A 90 3.13 -2.92 26.63
N ASP A 91 2.60 -2.88 25.42
CA ASP A 91 2.72 -1.75 24.49
C ASP A 91 1.43 -1.58 23.68
N GLU A 92 0.67 -0.55 24.01
CA GLU A 92 -0.61 -0.20 23.36
C GLU A 92 -0.42 0.42 21.96
N ALA A 93 0.81 0.79 21.56
CA ALA A 93 1.09 1.22 20.19
C ALA A 93 1.29 0.03 19.24
N VAL A 94 1.68 -1.14 19.77
CA VAL A 94 1.94 -2.37 19.00
C VAL A 94 0.72 -3.29 18.99
N LEU A 95 0.04 -3.47 20.13
CA LEU A 95 -1.15 -4.33 20.26
C LEU A 95 -2.31 -3.57 20.93
N SER A 96 -3.54 -3.98 20.66
CA SER A 96 -4.68 -3.72 21.54
C SER A 96 -5.28 -5.04 22.02
N ILE A 97 -5.97 -5.02 23.17
CA ILE A 97 -6.72 -6.18 23.69
C ILE A 97 -8.06 -5.71 24.28
N ASP A 98 -9.13 -6.45 24.02
CA ASP A 98 -10.44 -6.22 24.64
C ASP A 98 -10.69 -7.08 25.91
N ALA A 99 -11.83 -6.89 26.56
CA ALA A 99 -12.17 -7.58 27.81
C ALA A 99 -12.39 -9.11 27.60
N GLU A 100 -12.67 -9.51 26.37
CA GLU A 100 -12.88 -10.90 25.95
C GLU A 100 -11.57 -11.59 25.52
N GLY A 101 -10.45 -10.86 25.50
CA GLY A 101 -9.14 -11.37 25.12
C GLY A 101 -8.87 -11.37 23.62
N ASN A 102 -9.60 -10.58 22.83
CA ASN A 102 -9.31 -10.39 21.40
C ASN A 102 -8.21 -9.35 21.24
N VAL A 103 -7.09 -9.78 20.65
CA VAL A 103 -5.89 -8.97 20.45
C VAL A 103 -5.79 -8.55 19.00
N THR A 104 -5.53 -7.27 18.73
CA THR A 104 -5.31 -6.74 17.37
C THR A 104 -3.89 -6.19 17.21
N GLY A 105 -3.24 -6.48 16.09
CA GLY A 105 -1.94 -5.90 15.73
C GLY A 105 -2.09 -4.49 15.19
N LEU A 106 -1.40 -3.51 15.78
CA LEU A 106 -1.53 -2.09 15.42
C LEU A 106 -0.32 -1.59 14.63
N ALA A 107 0.89 -1.95 15.05
CA ALA A 107 2.14 -1.57 14.40
C ALA A 107 3.17 -2.69 14.53
N ALA A 108 4.11 -2.79 13.59
CA ALA A 108 5.16 -3.80 13.66
C ALA A 108 6.02 -3.62 14.93
N GLY A 109 6.33 -4.73 15.59
CA GLY A 109 7.05 -4.70 16.86
C GLY A 109 6.76 -5.92 17.72
N LYS A 110 7.20 -5.88 18.98
CA LYS A 110 6.96 -6.94 19.96
C LYS A 110 6.26 -6.38 21.17
N ALA A 111 5.22 -7.06 21.64
CA ALA A 111 4.54 -6.71 22.87
C ALA A 111 4.01 -7.97 23.58
N ASN A 112 3.93 -7.91 24.91
CA ASN A 112 3.36 -8.99 25.71
C ASN A 112 1.86 -8.82 25.85
N VAL A 113 1.11 -9.88 25.62
CA VAL A 113 -0.27 -10.03 26.09
C VAL A 113 -0.23 -10.53 27.52
N ILE A 114 -0.90 -9.81 28.43
CA ILE A 114 -0.82 -10.02 29.87
C ILE A 114 -2.21 -10.33 30.42
N ALA A 115 -2.34 -11.45 31.14
CA ALA A 115 -3.52 -11.79 31.93
C ALA A 115 -3.16 -11.80 33.42
N ALA A 116 -3.82 -10.99 34.24
CA ALA A 116 -3.63 -10.95 35.69
C ALA A 116 -4.86 -11.50 36.42
N SER A 117 -4.69 -12.25 37.52
CA SER A 117 -5.83 -12.74 38.29
C SER A 117 -6.63 -11.59 38.90
N VAL A 118 -7.96 -11.70 38.88
CA VAL A 118 -8.84 -10.73 39.56
C VAL A 118 -8.70 -10.80 41.09
N ASP A 119 -8.42 -11.99 41.63
CA ASP A 119 -8.34 -12.20 43.08
C ASP A 119 -6.96 -11.81 43.66
N ASP A 120 -5.90 -11.91 42.84
CA ASP A 120 -4.54 -11.47 43.18
C ASP A 120 -3.79 -10.95 41.93
N PRO A 121 -3.80 -9.63 41.66
CA PRO A 121 -3.20 -9.04 40.45
C PRO A 121 -1.69 -9.23 40.29
N GLU A 122 -0.97 -9.64 41.34
CA GLU A 122 0.46 -9.97 41.25
C GLU A 122 0.71 -11.32 40.55
N VAL A 123 -0.30 -12.21 40.53
CA VAL A 123 -0.25 -13.47 39.79
C VAL A 123 -0.69 -13.22 38.35
N LYS A 124 0.27 -13.22 37.42
CA LYS A 124 0.06 -12.90 36.00
C LYS A 124 0.78 -13.85 35.05
N GLY A 125 0.17 -14.08 33.90
CA GLY A 125 0.74 -14.79 32.75
C GLY A 125 1.06 -13.80 31.64
N MET A 126 2.11 -14.09 30.87
CA MET A 126 2.54 -13.25 29.74
C MET A 126 2.86 -14.12 28.53
N LEU A 127 2.49 -13.63 27.34
CA LEU A 127 2.87 -14.21 26.05
C LEU A 127 3.41 -13.10 25.15
N GLU A 128 4.68 -13.22 24.72
CA GLU A 128 5.28 -12.28 23.76
C GLU A 128 4.70 -12.54 22.36
N VAL A 129 4.19 -11.49 21.73
CA VAL A 129 3.61 -11.52 20.39
C VAL A 129 4.42 -10.58 19.49
N THR A 130 4.81 -11.07 18.31
CA THR A 130 5.47 -10.28 17.28
C THR A 130 4.45 -9.83 16.23
N VAL A 131 4.26 -8.52 16.09
CA VAL A 131 3.45 -7.94 15.01
C VAL A 131 4.33 -7.74 13.79
N ILE A 132 3.93 -8.33 12.67
CA ILE A 132 4.67 -8.31 11.40
C ILE A 132 3.95 -7.40 10.42
N ASP A 133 4.71 -6.47 9.83
CA ASP A 133 4.28 -5.75 8.64
C ASP A 133 4.62 -6.59 7.40
N VAL A 134 3.61 -7.05 6.67
CA VAL A 134 3.78 -7.77 5.40
C VAL A 134 4.01 -6.80 4.21
N GLY A 135 4.09 -5.49 4.48
CA GLY A 135 4.40 -4.44 3.52
C GLY A 135 3.32 -4.28 2.45
N ALA A 136 3.73 -3.86 1.25
CA ALA A 136 2.87 -3.70 0.07
C ALA A 136 2.49 -5.04 -0.61
N ASN A 137 2.87 -6.19 -0.04
CA ASN A 137 2.52 -7.48 -0.60
C ASN A 137 1.02 -7.75 -0.38
N LEU A 138 0.21 -7.39 -1.38
CA LEU A 138 -1.24 -7.61 -1.39
C LEU A 138 -1.61 -9.09 -1.60
N ASN A 139 -0.62 -9.97 -1.84
CA ASN A 139 -0.87 -11.34 -2.23
C ASN A 139 -0.94 -12.29 -1.04
N VAL A 140 -1.69 -13.37 -1.22
CA VAL A 140 -1.85 -14.44 -0.24
C VAL A 140 -1.40 -15.75 -0.86
N LEU A 141 -0.62 -16.52 -0.11
CA LEU A 141 -0.17 -17.86 -0.48
C LEU A 141 -0.97 -18.90 0.30
N ILE A 142 -1.53 -19.88 -0.42
CA ILE A 142 -2.26 -21.01 0.15
C ILE A 142 -1.42 -22.26 -0.10
N LYS A 143 -0.99 -22.90 0.99
CA LYS A 143 -0.12 -24.08 0.95
C LYS A 143 -0.49 -25.05 2.06
N ALA A 144 -0.91 -26.25 1.67
CA ALA A 144 -1.29 -27.29 2.62
C ALA A 144 -0.15 -27.58 3.63
N GLY A 145 -0.51 -27.64 4.92
CA GLY A 145 0.41 -27.96 6.00
C GLY A 145 1.36 -26.83 6.43
N VAL A 146 1.15 -25.58 5.98
CA VAL A 146 1.82 -24.43 6.59
C VAL A 146 1.39 -24.31 8.06
N GLU A 147 2.38 -24.27 8.95
CA GLU A 147 2.17 -24.07 10.38
C GLU A 147 1.84 -22.60 10.68
N ASP A 148 1.13 -22.32 11.76
CA ASP A 148 0.87 -20.94 12.24
C ASP A 148 1.96 -20.57 13.27
N ASP A 149 3.22 -20.60 12.83
CA ASP A 149 4.41 -20.48 13.66
C ASP A 149 5.10 -19.11 13.56
N GLY A 150 4.61 -18.24 12.69
CA GLY A 150 5.25 -16.95 12.37
C GLY A 150 6.55 -17.07 11.57
N GLY A 151 6.88 -18.27 11.09
CA GLY A 151 7.96 -18.52 10.14
C GLY A 151 7.66 -17.98 8.75
N THR A 152 8.49 -18.37 7.78
CA THR A 152 8.32 -17.91 6.39
C THR A 152 8.25 -19.05 5.39
N THR A 153 7.53 -18.81 4.29
CA THR A 153 7.46 -19.66 3.11
C THR A 153 7.78 -18.84 1.88
N GLU A 154 8.75 -19.29 1.09
CA GLU A 154 9.08 -18.68 -0.21
C GLU A 154 8.22 -19.26 -1.33
N TYR A 155 7.68 -18.39 -2.18
CA TYR A 155 7.02 -18.77 -3.41
C TYR A 155 7.22 -17.70 -4.49
N ASP A 156 7.63 -18.11 -5.69
CA ASP A 156 7.88 -17.23 -6.84
C ASP A 156 8.79 -16.03 -6.52
N GLY A 157 9.84 -16.27 -5.72
CA GLY A 157 10.79 -15.23 -5.30
C GLY A 157 10.24 -14.26 -4.24
N VAL A 158 9.06 -14.51 -3.68
CA VAL A 158 8.42 -13.68 -2.65
C VAL A 158 8.31 -14.44 -1.33
N THR A 159 8.71 -13.77 -0.26
CA THR A 159 8.54 -14.25 1.12
C THR A 159 7.12 -14.04 1.61
N TYR A 160 6.49 -15.12 2.08
CA TYR A 160 5.22 -15.10 2.80
C TYR A 160 5.43 -15.51 4.25
N TYR A 161 4.62 -14.95 5.16
CA TYR A 161 4.67 -15.20 6.59
C TYR A 161 3.58 -16.20 6.98
N ASN A 162 4.04 -17.31 7.52
CA ASN A 162 3.23 -18.43 7.98
C ASN A 162 2.21 -17.97 9.03
N GLY A 163 0.93 -18.26 8.80
CA GLY A 163 -0.16 -17.86 9.68
C GLY A 163 -0.63 -16.41 9.55
N ILE A 164 -0.04 -15.64 8.62
CA ILE A 164 -0.37 -14.24 8.33
C ILE A 164 -0.82 -14.09 6.87
N ASN A 165 0.07 -14.29 5.91
CA ASN A 165 -0.24 -14.26 4.47
C ASN A 165 0.26 -15.50 3.70
N ALA A 166 0.88 -16.47 4.38
CA ALA A 166 0.90 -17.87 3.99
C ALA A 166 -0.06 -18.66 4.89
N LEU A 167 -1.12 -19.19 4.32
CA LEU A 167 -2.20 -19.86 5.05
C LEU A 167 -2.33 -21.34 4.61
N PRO A 168 -2.73 -22.23 5.52
CA PRO A 168 -2.93 -23.64 5.20
C PRO A 168 -4.12 -23.89 4.26
N ASP A 169 -5.09 -22.96 4.24
CA ASP A 169 -6.30 -23.00 3.44
C ASP A 169 -6.89 -21.59 3.24
N LEU A 170 -8.08 -21.46 2.64
CA LEU A 170 -8.68 -20.14 2.33
C LEU A 170 -9.35 -19.45 3.54
N THR A 171 -9.32 -20.05 4.72
CA THR A 171 -9.95 -19.47 5.93
C THR A 171 -9.24 -18.17 6.32
N GLY A 172 -10.01 -17.09 6.44
CA GLY A 172 -9.49 -15.77 6.85
C GLY A 172 -8.77 -15.00 5.74
N VAL A 173 -8.69 -15.52 4.52
CA VAL A 173 -8.11 -14.81 3.36
C VAL A 173 -8.86 -13.53 3.06
N ASP A 174 -10.17 -13.50 3.24
CA ASP A 174 -11.04 -12.34 2.98
C ASP A 174 -10.63 -11.08 3.77
N LEU A 175 -10.03 -11.26 4.95
CA LEU A 175 -9.51 -10.17 5.79
C LEU A 175 -8.21 -9.57 5.25
N LEU A 176 -7.52 -10.29 4.35
CA LEU A 176 -6.22 -9.90 3.79
C LEU A 176 -6.35 -9.23 2.42
N LEU A 177 -7.46 -9.46 1.73
CA LEU A 177 -7.63 -8.99 0.35
C LEU A 177 -7.80 -7.47 0.28
N LYS A 178 -7.03 -6.87 -0.61
CA LYS A 178 -7.09 -5.46 -1.02
C LYS A 178 -7.30 -5.41 -2.54
N ASP A 179 -7.64 -4.24 -3.07
CA ASP A 179 -7.79 -4.09 -4.52
C ASP A 179 -6.47 -4.44 -5.22
N GLY A 180 -6.51 -5.35 -6.20
CA GLY A 180 -5.33 -5.86 -6.92
C GLY A 180 -4.69 -7.12 -6.33
N SER A 181 -5.19 -7.66 -5.22
CA SER A 181 -4.65 -8.86 -4.58
C SER A 181 -4.65 -10.11 -5.47
N LYS A 182 -3.59 -10.91 -5.39
CA LYS A 182 -3.55 -12.27 -5.95
C LYS A 182 -3.53 -13.33 -4.85
N ILE A 183 -4.32 -14.38 -5.02
CA ILE A 183 -4.32 -15.57 -4.18
C ILE A 183 -3.63 -16.68 -4.96
N PHE A 184 -2.43 -17.08 -4.54
CA PHE A 184 -1.72 -18.21 -5.12
C PHE A 184 -2.06 -19.47 -4.34
N VAL A 185 -2.53 -20.51 -5.02
CA VAL A 185 -2.89 -21.78 -4.38
C VAL A 185 -1.96 -22.85 -4.92
N LEU A 186 -1.12 -23.41 -4.05
CA LEU A 186 -0.20 -24.48 -4.43
C LEU A 186 -0.92 -25.80 -4.53
N ALA A 187 -0.31 -26.76 -5.24
CA ALA A 187 -0.80 -28.13 -5.31
C ALA A 187 -1.09 -28.70 -3.91
N GLY A 188 -2.23 -29.39 -3.79
CA GLY A 188 -2.73 -29.89 -2.51
C GLY A 188 -4.26 -29.93 -2.44
N GLU A 189 -4.78 -30.59 -1.40
CA GLU A 189 -6.22 -30.68 -1.13
C GLU A 189 -6.62 -29.70 -0.02
N TYR A 190 -7.62 -28.86 -0.30
CA TYR A 190 -8.10 -27.84 0.62
C TYR A 190 -9.61 -27.99 0.80
N THR A 191 -10.01 -28.64 1.90
CA THR A 191 -11.42 -28.96 2.19
C THR A 191 -12.13 -27.91 3.05
N SER A 192 -13.40 -27.61 2.75
CA SER A 192 -14.30 -26.75 3.55
C SER A 192 -13.90 -25.27 3.62
N ASN A 193 -13.50 -24.70 2.49
CA ASN A 193 -12.85 -23.39 2.41
C ASN A 193 -13.69 -22.32 1.69
N PRO A 194 -14.85 -21.90 2.23
CA PRO A 194 -15.60 -20.82 1.64
C PRO A 194 -14.83 -19.50 1.77
N ILE A 195 -14.87 -18.68 0.73
CA ILE A 195 -14.28 -17.34 0.72
C ILE A 195 -15.27 -16.34 0.13
N GLU A 196 -15.37 -15.17 0.74
CA GLU A 196 -16.09 -14.02 0.20
C GLU A 196 -15.08 -12.98 -0.31
N ILE A 197 -15.20 -12.59 -1.57
CA ILE A 197 -14.32 -11.61 -2.21
C ILE A 197 -15.10 -10.31 -2.41
N LYS A 198 -14.63 -9.26 -1.74
CA LYS A 198 -15.18 -7.89 -1.81
C LYS A 198 -14.27 -6.92 -2.55
N ALA A 199 -12.95 -7.18 -2.53
CA ALA A 199 -11.96 -6.37 -3.21
C ALA A 199 -12.06 -6.51 -4.74
N LYS A 200 -11.61 -5.48 -5.45
CA LYS A 200 -11.58 -5.41 -6.93
C LYS A 200 -10.23 -5.87 -7.47
N ASN A 201 -10.16 -6.20 -8.76
CA ASN A 201 -8.96 -6.63 -9.46
C ASN A 201 -8.30 -7.87 -8.81
N VAL A 202 -9.10 -8.77 -8.24
CA VAL A 202 -8.61 -9.95 -7.51
C VAL A 202 -8.44 -11.14 -8.44
N SER A 203 -7.33 -11.88 -8.29
CA SER A 203 -7.09 -13.13 -9.04
C SER A 203 -6.84 -14.32 -8.10
N ILE A 204 -7.42 -15.49 -8.40
CA ILE A 204 -7.02 -16.76 -7.78
C ILE A 204 -6.26 -17.59 -8.83
N ILE A 205 -5.04 -17.98 -8.50
CA ILE A 205 -4.08 -18.56 -9.42
C ILE A 205 -3.62 -19.91 -8.86
N GLY A 206 -3.97 -20.99 -9.56
CA GLY A 206 -3.51 -22.34 -9.27
C GLY A 206 -2.23 -22.72 -10.03
N PRO A 207 -1.71 -23.93 -9.78
CA PRO A 207 -0.44 -24.39 -10.35
C PRO A 207 -0.51 -24.63 -11.86
N ASN A 208 -1.72 -24.72 -12.43
CA ASN A 208 -1.96 -24.94 -13.86
C ASN A 208 -2.46 -23.67 -14.57
N ALA A 209 -2.18 -22.49 -14.02
CA ALA A 209 -2.60 -21.23 -14.64
C ALA A 209 -2.02 -21.10 -16.05
N GLY A 210 -2.86 -20.70 -17.01
CA GLY A 210 -2.50 -20.64 -18.43
C GLY A 210 -2.49 -21.98 -19.17
N ILE A 211 -2.77 -23.10 -18.50
CA ILE A 211 -2.74 -24.45 -19.10
C ILE A 211 -4.16 -25.02 -19.17
N SER A 212 -4.75 -25.05 -20.37
CA SER A 212 -6.09 -25.59 -20.64
C SER A 212 -6.37 -26.89 -19.88
N ALA A 213 -7.53 -26.95 -19.20
CA ALA A 213 -7.96 -28.17 -18.52
C ALA A 213 -8.40 -29.26 -19.51
N VAL A 214 -8.78 -28.87 -20.74
CA VAL A 214 -9.38 -29.78 -21.72
C VAL A 214 -8.33 -30.64 -22.43
N ASP A 215 -7.22 -30.03 -22.83
CA ASP A 215 -6.21 -30.62 -23.71
C ASP A 215 -4.76 -30.30 -23.30
N GLY A 216 -4.56 -29.48 -22.24
CA GLY A 216 -3.24 -29.14 -21.72
C GLY A 216 -2.61 -30.25 -20.88
N VAL A 217 -1.28 -30.30 -20.86
CA VAL A 217 -0.51 -31.17 -19.97
C VAL A 217 -0.31 -30.47 -18.64
N ARG A 218 -0.93 -30.98 -17.58
CA ARG A 218 -1.04 -30.33 -16.26
C ARG A 218 -0.11 -30.95 -15.22
N VAL A 219 0.31 -30.13 -14.26
CA VAL A 219 1.02 -30.54 -13.03
C VAL A 219 0.02 -30.90 -11.93
N GLU A 220 0.53 -31.28 -10.76
CA GLU A 220 -0.28 -31.62 -9.59
C GLU A 220 -1.28 -30.49 -9.26
N GLU A 221 -2.52 -30.87 -8.94
CA GLU A 221 -3.64 -29.93 -8.82
C GLU A 221 -3.72 -29.31 -7.43
N ALA A 222 -4.14 -28.05 -7.39
CA ALA A 222 -4.73 -27.43 -6.21
C ALA A 222 -6.24 -27.72 -6.22
N ILE A 223 -6.72 -28.51 -5.27
CA ILE A 223 -8.11 -29.00 -5.19
C ILE A 223 -8.86 -28.23 -4.10
N LEU A 224 -9.79 -27.36 -4.49
CA LEU A 224 -10.63 -26.57 -3.59
C LEU A 224 -12.04 -27.19 -3.48
N THR A 225 -12.60 -27.29 -2.28
CA THR A 225 -13.99 -27.80 -2.10
C THR A 225 -14.98 -26.77 -1.54
N GLY A 226 -14.49 -25.56 -1.23
CA GLY A 226 -15.28 -24.46 -0.68
C GLY A 226 -15.85 -23.51 -1.74
N LYS A 227 -16.84 -22.71 -1.33
CA LYS A 227 -17.55 -21.77 -2.19
C LYS A 227 -16.84 -20.42 -2.28
N ILE A 228 -16.64 -19.92 -3.50
CA ILE A 228 -16.14 -18.59 -3.80
C ILE A 228 -17.34 -17.68 -4.07
N THR A 229 -17.59 -16.73 -3.18
CA THR A 229 -18.67 -15.75 -3.29
C THR A 229 -18.10 -14.38 -3.65
N LEU A 230 -18.58 -13.79 -4.73
CA LEU A 230 -18.20 -12.46 -5.18
C LEU A 230 -19.27 -11.46 -4.72
N THR A 231 -18.90 -10.51 -3.86
CA THR A 231 -19.81 -9.52 -3.27
C THR A 231 -19.22 -8.12 -3.43
N GLY A 232 -19.57 -7.42 -4.53
CA GLY A 232 -19.03 -6.10 -4.85
C GLY A 232 -17.61 -6.11 -5.43
N ALA A 233 -17.03 -7.30 -5.65
CA ALA A 233 -15.83 -7.46 -6.46
C ALA A 233 -16.06 -6.89 -7.86
N ASP A 234 -14.98 -6.46 -8.50
CA ASP A 234 -14.97 -6.06 -9.90
C ASP A 234 -13.67 -6.54 -10.55
N ASN A 235 -13.68 -6.90 -11.82
CA ASN A 235 -12.52 -7.47 -12.52
C ASN A 235 -11.89 -8.70 -11.80
N PHE A 236 -12.66 -9.79 -11.68
CA PHE A 236 -12.22 -11.02 -11.01
C PHE A 236 -11.68 -12.06 -12.00
N THR A 237 -10.57 -12.72 -11.66
CA THR A 237 -9.99 -13.83 -12.44
C THR A 237 -9.78 -15.09 -11.61
N ILE A 238 -10.06 -16.26 -12.18
CA ILE A 238 -9.66 -17.56 -11.64
C ILE A 238 -9.03 -18.43 -12.72
N ASP A 239 -7.83 -18.95 -12.47
CA ASP A 239 -7.02 -19.66 -13.45
C ASP A 239 -6.32 -20.90 -12.86
N GLY A 240 -6.47 -22.05 -13.51
CA GLY A 240 -5.57 -23.19 -13.29
C GLY A 240 -5.83 -24.05 -12.04
N LEU A 241 -7.07 -24.10 -11.54
CA LEU A 241 -7.44 -24.81 -10.31
C LEU A 241 -8.32 -26.03 -10.58
N THR A 242 -8.37 -26.95 -9.62
CA THR A 242 -9.44 -27.96 -9.54
C THR A 242 -10.45 -27.55 -8.47
N LEU A 243 -11.73 -27.50 -8.82
CA LEU A 243 -12.81 -27.17 -7.90
C LEU A 243 -13.78 -28.35 -7.79
N THR A 244 -14.19 -28.67 -6.56
CA THR A 244 -15.15 -29.73 -6.25
C THR A 244 -16.20 -29.20 -5.26
N GLY A 245 -17.24 -29.99 -4.98
CA GLY A 245 -18.32 -29.55 -4.08
C GLY A 245 -19.44 -28.77 -4.79
N LYS A 246 -20.20 -27.97 -4.04
CA LYS A 246 -21.48 -27.39 -4.50
C LYS A 246 -21.38 -25.91 -4.82
N SER A 247 -21.88 -25.49 -6.01
CA SER A 247 -21.91 -24.12 -6.52
C SER A 247 -20.61 -23.34 -6.22
N PRO A 248 -19.45 -23.80 -6.73
CA PRO A 248 -18.15 -23.30 -6.31
C PRO A 248 -17.90 -21.82 -6.62
N ILE A 249 -18.58 -21.21 -7.60
CA ILE A 249 -18.45 -19.77 -7.89
C ILE A 249 -19.83 -19.14 -7.94
N ARG A 250 -20.04 -18.06 -7.18
CA ARG A 250 -21.31 -17.34 -7.12
C ARG A 250 -21.14 -15.84 -7.04
N SER A 251 -22.04 -15.10 -7.69
CA SER A 251 -22.27 -13.69 -7.42
C SER A 251 -23.77 -13.37 -7.37
N THR A 252 -24.14 -12.43 -6.51
CA THR A 252 -25.47 -11.77 -6.50
C THR A 252 -25.36 -10.25 -6.66
N SER A 253 -24.16 -9.74 -6.93
CA SER A 253 -23.85 -8.33 -7.17
C SER A 253 -23.14 -8.22 -8.51
N GLY A 254 -23.53 -7.24 -9.33
CA GLY A 254 -22.99 -7.08 -10.68
C GLY A 254 -21.47 -6.91 -10.72
N LEU A 255 -20.87 -7.23 -11.86
CA LEU A 255 -19.41 -7.21 -12.12
C LEU A 255 -19.17 -6.57 -13.50
N ARG A 256 -18.08 -5.82 -13.69
CA ARG A 256 -17.67 -5.30 -15.02
C ARG A 256 -16.89 -6.30 -15.84
N THR A 257 -16.09 -7.16 -15.19
CA THR A 257 -15.30 -8.17 -15.89
C THR A 257 -15.17 -9.41 -15.01
N LEU A 258 -15.35 -10.58 -15.63
CA LEU A 258 -15.20 -11.88 -14.98
C LEU A 258 -14.48 -12.85 -15.91
N THR A 259 -13.33 -13.37 -15.49
CA THR A 259 -12.55 -14.36 -16.24
C THR A 259 -12.43 -15.67 -15.48
N ILE A 260 -12.91 -16.76 -16.07
CA ILE A 260 -12.81 -18.13 -15.55
C ILE A 260 -12.08 -18.97 -16.59
N LYS A 261 -10.81 -19.31 -16.35
CA LYS A 261 -10.00 -20.02 -17.34
C LYS A 261 -9.27 -21.24 -16.80
N ASN A 262 -9.13 -22.27 -17.64
CA ASN A 262 -8.26 -23.40 -17.37
C ASN A 262 -8.54 -24.14 -16.05
N ASN A 263 -9.78 -24.13 -15.56
CA ASN A 263 -10.14 -24.80 -14.32
C ASN A 263 -10.78 -26.16 -14.58
N ASN A 264 -10.62 -27.08 -13.64
CA ASN A 264 -11.23 -28.41 -13.64
C ASN A 264 -12.29 -28.49 -12.55
N PHE A 265 -13.55 -28.25 -12.90
CA PHE A 265 -14.72 -28.43 -12.04
C PHE A 265 -15.14 -29.90 -12.06
N ASN A 266 -14.65 -30.70 -11.13
CA ASN A 266 -14.80 -32.15 -11.13
C ASN A 266 -15.82 -32.63 -10.08
N GLU A 267 -16.82 -33.40 -10.51
CA GLU A 267 -17.89 -33.94 -9.65
C GLU A 267 -18.61 -32.86 -8.82
N VAL A 268 -18.78 -31.69 -9.42
CA VAL A 268 -19.43 -30.53 -8.81
C VAL A 268 -20.95 -30.66 -8.90
N ALA A 269 -21.65 -30.03 -7.96
CA ALA A 269 -23.12 -30.05 -7.89
C ALA A 269 -23.68 -28.64 -7.61
N SER A 270 -25.00 -28.43 -7.68
CA SER A 270 -25.62 -27.17 -7.23
C SER A 270 -25.95 -27.20 -5.72
N GLU A 271 -25.92 -26.06 -5.05
CA GLU A 271 -26.27 -25.91 -3.62
C GLU A 271 -27.78 -26.14 -3.36
N GLY A 272 -28.65 -25.66 -4.26
CA GLY A 272 -30.11 -25.78 -4.16
C GLY A 272 -30.77 -26.92 -4.94
N ALA A 273 -32.11 -26.92 -5.01
CA ALA A 273 -32.91 -27.89 -5.77
C ALA A 273 -32.79 -27.65 -7.29
N GLY A 274 -31.65 -28.03 -7.88
CA GLY A 274 -31.42 -28.06 -9.33
C GLY A 274 -31.42 -26.71 -10.06
N ALA A 275 -31.73 -25.61 -9.39
CA ALA A 275 -31.90 -24.27 -9.99
C ALA A 275 -30.57 -23.51 -10.15
N GLU A 276 -29.61 -23.75 -9.27
CA GLU A 276 -28.31 -23.07 -9.25
C GLU A 276 -27.30 -23.80 -10.15
N GLY A 277 -26.32 -23.07 -10.69
CA GLY A 277 -25.26 -23.63 -11.54
C GLY A 277 -23.94 -23.83 -10.80
N VAL A 278 -23.00 -24.53 -11.42
CA VAL A 278 -21.59 -24.59 -10.96
C VAL A 278 -21.00 -23.19 -10.87
N VAL A 279 -21.23 -22.39 -11.92
CA VAL A 279 -21.04 -20.94 -11.90
C VAL A 279 -22.42 -20.30 -11.86
N PHE A 280 -22.69 -19.54 -10.80
CA PHE A 280 -24.00 -18.95 -10.55
C PHE A 280 -23.94 -17.43 -10.43
N LEU A 281 -24.28 -16.72 -11.51
CA LEU A 281 -24.42 -15.27 -11.52
C LEU A 281 -25.91 -14.93 -11.51
N PHE A 282 -26.40 -14.42 -10.38
CA PHE A 282 -27.82 -14.19 -10.19
C PHE A 282 -28.14 -12.70 -10.16
N ALA A 283 -29.13 -12.29 -10.96
CA ALA A 283 -29.63 -10.93 -11.00
C ALA A 283 -31.04 -10.88 -10.39
N GLY A 284 -31.12 -10.51 -9.11
CA GLY A 284 -32.39 -10.31 -8.41
C GLY A 284 -33.17 -9.05 -8.82
N ALA A 285 -32.50 -8.14 -9.53
CA ALA A 285 -33.05 -6.88 -10.04
C ALA A 285 -32.39 -6.53 -11.39
N ASP A 286 -33.08 -5.76 -12.24
CA ASP A 286 -32.59 -5.36 -13.57
C ASP A 286 -31.27 -4.57 -13.53
N ALA A 287 -31.02 -3.83 -12.45
CA ALA A 287 -29.78 -3.06 -12.27
C ALA A 287 -28.56 -3.93 -11.92
N ILE A 288 -28.75 -5.24 -11.67
CA ILE A 288 -27.65 -6.18 -11.43
C ILE A 288 -27.29 -6.79 -12.78
N GLU A 289 -26.13 -6.38 -13.28
CA GLU A 289 -25.62 -6.77 -14.60
C GLU A 289 -24.17 -7.27 -14.47
N TYR A 290 -23.81 -8.19 -15.36
CA TYR A 290 -22.47 -8.76 -15.45
C TYR A 290 -21.93 -8.45 -16.84
N HIS A 291 -20.80 -7.76 -16.92
CA HIS A 291 -20.20 -7.36 -18.19
C HIS A 291 -18.92 -8.18 -18.44
N ASP A 292 -18.55 -8.30 -19.71
CA ASP A 292 -17.29 -8.86 -20.19
C ASP A 292 -16.91 -10.18 -19.50
N VAL A 293 -17.78 -11.18 -19.65
CA VAL A 293 -17.63 -12.50 -19.04
C VAL A 293 -16.91 -13.44 -20.00
N LEU A 294 -15.75 -13.95 -19.58
CA LEU A 294 -14.95 -14.94 -20.29
C LEU A 294 -14.90 -16.26 -19.52
N VAL A 295 -15.30 -17.35 -20.17
CA VAL A 295 -15.18 -18.72 -19.67
C VAL A 295 -14.41 -19.54 -20.71
N GLN A 296 -13.15 -19.90 -20.42
CA GLN A 296 -12.27 -20.50 -21.43
C GLN A 296 -11.47 -21.72 -20.95
N GLY A 297 -11.40 -22.78 -21.76
CA GLY A 297 -10.48 -23.90 -21.53
C GLY A 297 -10.74 -24.68 -20.24
N ASN A 298 -11.96 -24.63 -19.69
CA ASN A 298 -12.33 -25.30 -18.46
C ASN A 298 -12.94 -26.69 -18.73
N ILE A 299 -12.80 -27.61 -17.77
CA ILE A 299 -13.63 -28.81 -17.69
C ILE A 299 -14.71 -28.59 -16.63
N PHE A 300 -15.95 -28.87 -16.98
CA PHE A 300 -17.10 -28.98 -16.09
C PHE A 300 -17.64 -30.40 -16.15
N LYS A 301 -17.67 -31.09 -15.01
CA LYS A 301 -18.18 -32.45 -14.90
C LYS A 301 -19.15 -32.56 -13.74
N ASP A 302 -20.39 -32.91 -14.05
CA ASP A 302 -21.46 -33.11 -13.08
C ASP A 302 -21.24 -34.40 -12.26
N ARG A 303 -21.87 -34.47 -11.07
CA ARG A 303 -21.87 -35.66 -10.21
C ARG A 303 -22.84 -36.72 -10.77
N ALA A 304 -22.40 -37.97 -10.79
CA ALA A 304 -23.14 -39.08 -11.41
C ALA A 304 -24.44 -39.51 -10.70
N ASP A 305 -24.83 -38.90 -9.57
CA ASP A 305 -25.81 -39.45 -8.62
C ASP A 305 -27.20 -38.77 -8.61
N GLY A 306 -27.58 -38.02 -9.65
CA GLY A 306 -28.88 -37.36 -9.72
C GLY A 306 -29.34 -36.97 -11.13
N PRO A 307 -30.46 -36.23 -11.27
CA PRO A 307 -30.97 -35.79 -12.57
C PRO A 307 -30.09 -34.75 -13.28
N GLY A 308 -28.93 -34.39 -12.72
CA GLY A 308 -27.97 -33.40 -13.19
C GLY A 308 -28.30 -31.95 -12.78
N PHE A 309 -27.27 -31.13 -12.63
CA PHE A 309 -27.31 -29.71 -12.25
C PHE A 309 -27.06 -28.79 -13.44
N ARG A 310 -27.02 -27.47 -13.25
CA ARG A 310 -26.61 -26.53 -14.32
C ARG A 310 -25.12 -26.31 -14.31
N GLY A 311 -24.50 -26.19 -15.48
CA GLY A 311 -23.09 -25.82 -15.60
C GLY A 311 -22.92 -24.32 -15.34
N LEU A 312 -23.08 -23.51 -16.38
CA LEU A 312 -23.16 -22.06 -16.27
C LEU A 312 -24.63 -21.65 -16.09
N ARG A 313 -24.95 -20.95 -14.99
CA ARG A 313 -26.25 -20.32 -14.76
C ARG A 313 -26.04 -18.83 -14.56
N LEU A 314 -26.26 -18.07 -15.63
CA LEU A 314 -25.95 -16.65 -15.69
C LEU A 314 -27.22 -15.84 -15.96
N ASP A 315 -27.44 -14.77 -15.20
CA ASP A 315 -28.54 -13.83 -15.42
C ASP A 315 -27.98 -12.44 -15.75
N ASN A 316 -28.56 -11.72 -16.70
CA ASN A 316 -28.16 -10.36 -17.10
C ASN A 316 -26.66 -10.21 -17.45
N VAL A 317 -26.21 -10.90 -18.49
CA VAL A 317 -24.83 -10.82 -18.99
C VAL A 317 -24.75 -9.97 -20.26
N MET A 318 -23.89 -8.96 -20.24
CA MET A 318 -23.45 -8.16 -21.39
C MET A 318 -22.07 -8.66 -21.82
N ASN A 319 -21.87 -8.92 -23.11
CA ASN A 319 -20.59 -9.41 -23.67
C ASN A 319 -20.13 -10.74 -23.06
N LEU A 320 -20.43 -11.85 -23.73
CA LEU A 320 -20.13 -13.20 -23.23
C LEU A 320 -19.24 -13.97 -24.21
N SER A 321 -18.16 -14.54 -23.69
CA SER A 321 -17.32 -15.51 -24.42
C SER A 321 -17.25 -16.84 -23.65
N VAL A 322 -17.72 -17.92 -24.26
CA VAL A 322 -17.60 -19.29 -23.75
C VAL A 322 -16.81 -20.11 -24.76
N LEU A 323 -15.52 -20.32 -24.49
CA LEU A 323 -14.53 -20.77 -25.48
C LEU A 323 -13.85 -22.08 -25.06
N ASP A 324 -13.83 -23.08 -25.92
CA ASP A 324 -12.98 -24.27 -25.79
C ASP A 324 -13.11 -25.01 -24.45
N ASN A 325 -14.30 -25.00 -23.85
CA ASN A 325 -14.57 -25.70 -22.60
C ASN A 325 -15.14 -27.11 -22.86
N LYS A 326 -15.07 -27.98 -21.88
CA LYS A 326 -15.74 -29.29 -21.88
C LYS A 326 -16.80 -29.34 -20.79
N PHE A 327 -18.04 -29.68 -21.13
CA PHE A 327 -19.15 -29.89 -20.20
C PHE A 327 -19.62 -31.34 -20.29
N ASP A 328 -19.77 -32.02 -19.16
CA ASP A 328 -20.20 -33.42 -19.10
C ASP A 328 -21.31 -33.63 -18.05
N GLY A 329 -22.50 -34.02 -18.50
CA GLY A 329 -23.56 -34.57 -17.64
C GLY A 329 -24.60 -33.58 -17.10
N PHE A 330 -24.55 -32.30 -17.44
CA PHE A 330 -25.44 -31.28 -16.86
C PHE A 330 -26.88 -31.30 -17.42
N TYR A 331 -27.83 -30.81 -16.62
CA TYR A 331 -29.21 -30.50 -17.01
C TYR A 331 -29.25 -29.46 -18.14
N ASP A 332 -28.74 -28.27 -17.85
CA ASP A 332 -28.41 -27.24 -18.84
C ASP A 332 -26.92 -26.92 -18.65
N ALA A 333 -26.08 -27.21 -19.63
CA ALA A 333 -24.64 -26.97 -19.50
C ALA A 333 -24.35 -25.46 -19.57
N ILE A 334 -25.03 -24.74 -20.45
CA ILE A 334 -25.01 -23.27 -20.52
C ILE A 334 -26.44 -22.78 -20.44
N LYS A 335 -26.78 -22.05 -19.37
CA LYS A 335 -28.08 -21.41 -19.19
C LYS A 335 -27.95 -19.92 -18.92
N ILE A 336 -28.57 -19.11 -19.77
CA ILE A 336 -28.60 -17.64 -19.62
C ILE A 336 -30.03 -17.15 -19.54
N SER A 337 -30.35 -16.26 -18.60
CA SER A 337 -31.70 -15.69 -18.43
C SER A 337 -31.66 -14.19 -18.09
N GLY A 338 -32.83 -13.55 -18.11
CA GLY A 338 -33.02 -12.21 -17.52
C GLY A 338 -33.36 -12.27 -16.03
N THR A 339 -33.59 -11.10 -15.44
CA THR A 339 -34.00 -10.91 -14.05
C THR A 339 -35.24 -11.74 -13.70
N ASN A 340 -35.21 -12.40 -12.54
CA ASN A 340 -36.37 -13.11 -11.96
C ASN A 340 -37.00 -14.21 -12.84
N ASP A 341 -36.25 -14.79 -13.79
CA ASP A 341 -36.73 -15.90 -14.61
C ASP A 341 -37.07 -17.14 -13.75
N LYS A 342 -38.37 -17.44 -13.59
CA LYS A 342 -38.90 -18.58 -12.81
C LYS A 342 -38.97 -19.90 -13.59
N GLY A 343 -38.40 -19.97 -14.78
CA GLY A 343 -38.26 -21.22 -15.54
C GLY A 343 -39.31 -21.42 -16.64
N LEU A 344 -38.85 -22.04 -17.72
CA LEU A 344 -39.45 -22.06 -19.06
C LEU A 344 -40.66 -22.98 -19.29
N TRP A 345 -41.27 -23.56 -18.25
CA TRP A 345 -42.31 -24.61 -18.43
C TRP A 345 -43.73 -24.22 -18.01
N GLY A 346 -43.98 -22.94 -17.75
CA GLY A 346 -45.35 -22.43 -17.79
C GLY A 346 -45.76 -22.12 -19.23
N MET A 347 -46.26 -23.10 -19.99
CA MET A 347 -46.96 -22.88 -21.28
C MET A 347 -48.29 -22.11 -21.08
N GLY A 348 -48.26 -21.01 -20.32
CA GLY A 348 -49.42 -20.24 -19.87
C GLY A 348 -49.16 -19.27 -18.71
N ASN A 349 -47.92 -19.01 -18.27
CA ASN A 349 -47.64 -17.97 -17.27
C ASN A 349 -46.71 -16.87 -17.86
N PRO A 350 -47.23 -15.66 -18.16
CA PRO A 350 -46.57 -14.65 -18.99
C PRO A 350 -45.68 -13.70 -18.17
N THR A 351 -44.96 -14.20 -17.15
CA THR A 351 -43.92 -13.35 -16.53
C THR A 351 -42.69 -13.39 -17.44
N ILE A 352 -42.71 -12.51 -18.45
CA ILE A 352 -41.56 -12.20 -19.28
C ILE A 352 -40.41 -11.80 -18.33
N ALA A 353 -39.29 -12.53 -18.39
CA ALA A 353 -38.08 -12.13 -17.69
C ALA A 353 -37.69 -10.71 -18.14
N THR A 354 -37.35 -9.84 -17.19
CA THR A 354 -36.93 -8.44 -17.44
C THR A 354 -35.40 -8.34 -17.42
N GLY A 355 -34.85 -7.14 -17.54
CA GLY A 355 -33.40 -6.93 -17.61
C GLY A 355 -32.80 -7.28 -18.97
N ILE A 356 -31.47 -7.36 -19.05
CA ILE A 356 -30.75 -7.53 -20.32
C ILE A 356 -30.74 -8.98 -20.83
N GLY A 357 -30.89 -9.98 -19.95
CA GLY A 357 -30.75 -11.37 -20.35
C GLY A 357 -29.35 -11.69 -20.85
N LEU A 358 -29.22 -12.09 -22.12
CA LEU A 358 -27.97 -12.07 -22.86
C LEU A 358 -27.94 -10.83 -23.76
N GLY A 359 -27.10 -9.84 -23.44
CA GLY A 359 -26.93 -8.58 -24.15
C GLY A 359 -25.56 -8.40 -24.81
N GLY A 360 -25.41 -7.37 -25.64
CA GLY A 360 -24.15 -7.04 -26.30
C GLY A 360 -23.79 -8.06 -27.39
N GLU A 361 -22.53 -8.52 -27.41
CA GLU A 361 -22.09 -9.59 -28.30
C GLU A 361 -21.81 -10.89 -27.53
N ALA A 362 -22.22 -12.03 -28.08
CA ALA A 362 -22.02 -13.32 -27.45
C ALA A 362 -21.35 -14.31 -28.40
N LEU A 363 -20.29 -14.99 -27.92
CA LEU A 363 -19.56 -16.01 -28.63
C LEU A 363 -19.50 -17.30 -27.80
N ILE A 364 -20.09 -18.37 -28.32
CA ILE A 364 -20.01 -19.72 -27.78
C ILE A 364 -19.28 -20.57 -28.83
N LYS A 365 -17.98 -20.81 -28.62
CA LYS A 365 -17.11 -21.42 -29.64
C LYS A 365 -16.27 -22.57 -29.12
N GLY A 366 -16.12 -23.63 -29.92
CA GLY A 366 -15.15 -24.71 -29.68
C GLY A 366 -15.44 -25.62 -28.47
N ASN A 367 -16.61 -25.49 -27.86
CA ASN A 367 -16.92 -26.24 -26.64
C ASN A 367 -17.34 -27.68 -26.93
N GLN A 368 -16.97 -28.60 -26.04
CA GLN A 368 -17.38 -30.01 -26.03
C GLN A 368 -18.47 -30.23 -24.97
N LEU A 369 -19.74 -30.19 -25.34
CA LEU A 369 -20.87 -30.37 -24.43
C LEU A 369 -21.49 -31.76 -24.60
N VAL A 370 -21.15 -32.70 -23.73
CA VAL A 370 -21.53 -34.11 -23.81
C VAL A 370 -22.46 -34.53 -22.66
N ASN A 371 -23.26 -35.57 -22.90
CA ASN A 371 -24.20 -36.14 -21.95
C ASN A 371 -25.22 -35.14 -21.35
N GLY A 372 -25.63 -34.11 -22.11
CA GLY A 372 -26.63 -33.12 -21.65
C GLY A 372 -28.02 -33.71 -21.43
N ILE A 373 -28.69 -33.35 -20.32
CA ILE A 373 -29.92 -34.01 -19.85
C ILE A 373 -31.20 -33.27 -20.29
N GLN A 374 -31.23 -31.93 -20.30
CA GLN A 374 -32.33 -31.11 -20.84
C GLN A 374 -31.87 -30.36 -22.10
N TYR A 375 -31.73 -29.03 -22.08
CA TYR A 375 -31.22 -28.27 -23.20
C TYR A 375 -29.76 -27.96 -22.92
N THR A 376 -28.86 -28.56 -23.70
CA THR A 376 -27.43 -28.40 -23.43
C THR A 376 -27.00 -26.93 -23.47
N ILE A 377 -27.54 -26.16 -24.42
CA ILE A 377 -27.45 -24.69 -24.44
C ILE A 377 -28.87 -24.12 -24.36
N LEU A 378 -29.13 -23.29 -23.35
CA LEU A 378 -30.43 -22.67 -23.09
C LEU A 378 -30.24 -21.16 -22.91
N LEU A 379 -30.80 -20.38 -23.82
CA LEU A 379 -30.81 -18.93 -23.77
C LEU A 379 -32.27 -18.48 -23.59
N GLY A 380 -32.63 -18.03 -22.40
CA GLY A 380 -34.01 -17.79 -21.96
C GLY A 380 -34.56 -16.39 -22.29
N HIS A 381 -33.68 -15.38 -22.35
CA HIS A 381 -33.99 -14.00 -22.74
C HIS A 381 -32.76 -13.41 -23.42
N ILE A 382 -32.93 -12.86 -24.63
CA ILE A 382 -31.82 -12.45 -25.48
C ILE A 382 -32.08 -11.05 -26.01
N THR A 383 -31.20 -10.10 -25.68
CA THR A 383 -31.17 -8.73 -26.21
C THR A 383 -29.95 -8.46 -27.11
N ALA A 384 -28.98 -9.38 -27.13
CA ALA A 384 -27.71 -9.30 -27.85
C ALA A 384 -27.88 -8.85 -29.30
N THR A 385 -26.97 -8.01 -29.77
CA THR A 385 -26.91 -7.57 -31.16
C THR A 385 -26.30 -8.64 -32.06
N LYS A 386 -25.37 -9.43 -31.50
CA LYS A 386 -24.72 -10.54 -32.19
C LYS A 386 -24.60 -11.76 -31.28
N LEU A 387 -24.88 -12.94 -31.82
CA LEU A 387 -24.72 -14.22 -31.12
C LEU A 387 -24.15 -15.26 -32.07
N ASP A 388 -22.94 -15.73 -31.79
CA ASP A 388 -22.24 -16.73 -32.57
C ASP A 388 -22.10 -18.03 -31.76
N ILE A 389 -22.73 -19.10 -32.23
CA ILE A 389 -22.56 -20.47 -31.74
C ILE A 389 -21.81 -21.25 -32.81
N LEU A 390 -20.49 -21.39 -32.63
CA LEU A 390 -19.57 -21.85 -33.68
C LEU A 390 -18.72 -23.05 -33.23
N HIS A 391 -18.51 -24.04 -34.09
CA HIS A 391 -17.53 -25.12 -33.84
C HIS A 391 -17.72 -25.90 -32.52
N ASN A 392 -18.92 -25.92 -31.95
CA ASN A 392 -19.18 -26.68 -30.73
C ASN A 392 -19.54 -28.13 -31.08
N THR A 393 -19.13 -29.06 -30.23
CA THR A 393 -19.64 -30.44 -30.24
C THR A 393 -20.72 -30.57 -29.17
N VAL A 394 -21.96 -30.87 -29.54
CA VAL A 394 -23.08 -31.02 -28.58
C VAL A 394 -23.73 -32.39 -28.72
N ILE A 395 -23.56 -33.22 -27.70
CA ILE A 395 -24.03 -34.60 -27.65
C ILE A 395 -24.98 -34.76 -26.46
N PRO A 396 -26.31 -34.67 -26.66
CA PRO A 396 -27.27 -34.91 -25.59
C PRO A 396 -27.28 -36.38 -25.14
N ARG A 397 -27.64 -36.62 -23.88
CA ARG A 397 -27.74 -37.96 -23.28
C ARG A 397 -28.93 -38.73 -23.87
N THR A 398 -28.73 -39.97 -24.32
CA THR A 398 -29.75 -40.73 -25.07
C THR A 398 -30.91 -41.27 -24.22
N ASP A 399 -30.70 -41.53 -22.93
CA ASP A 399 -31.65 -42.13 -21.98
C ASP A 399 -32.30 -41.10 -21.01
N ALA A 400 -32.15 -39.80 -21.26
CA ALA A 400 -32.61 -38.74 -20.36
C ALA A 400 -34.14 -38.78 -20.10
N ALA A 401 -34.55 -38.68 -18.83
CA ALA A 401 -35.95 -38.74 -18.40
C ALA A 401 -36.76 -37.49 -18.81
N TYR A 402 -36.16 -36.31 -18.66
CA TYR A 402 -36.67 -35.02 -19.10
C TYR A 402 -36.19 -34.79 -20.52
N GLY A 403 -37.07 -34.45 -21.46
CA GLY A 403 -36.67 -34.45 -22.86
C GLY A 403 -35.39 -33.62 -23.08
N ASN A 404 -34.47 -34.21 -23.83
CA ASN A 404 -33.19 -33.67 -24.20
C ASN A 404 -33.36 -32.83 -25.48
N GLY A 405 -32.71 -31.67 -25.55
CA GLY A 405 -32.61 -30.83 -26.74
C GLY A 405 -31.20 -30.25 -26.86
N THR A 406 -30.78 -29.85 -28.05
CA THR A 406 -29.39 -29.42 -28.27
C THR A 406 -29.23 -27.94 -27.90
N VAL A 407 -30.00 -27.06 -28.54
CA VAL A 407 -30.00 -25.61 -28.28
C VAL A 407 -31.42 -25.08 -28.20
N LEU A 408 -31.71 -24.29 -27.18
CA LEU A 408 -32.93 -23.49 -27.05
C LEU A 408 -32.56 -22.01 -27.00
N MET A 409 -33.04 -21.24 -27.97
CA MET A 409 -33.06 -19.79 -27.95
C MET A 409 -34.51 -19.34 -27.75
N ASN A 410 -34.79 -18.73 -26.62
CA ASN A 410 -36.13 -18.32 -26.24
C ASN A 410 -36.18 -16.80 -26.01
N HIS A 411 -37.28 -16.19 -26.44
CA HIS A 411 -37.61 -14.78 -26.18
C HIS A 411 -36.50 -13.78 -26.58
N VAL A 412 -36.33 -13.62 -27.90
CA VAL A 412 -35.53 -12.52 -28.47
C VAL A 412 -36.28 -11.20 -28.33
N ALA A 413 -35.76 -10.31 -27.51
CA ALA A 413 -36.33 -8.98 -27.28
C ALA A 413 -35.76 -7.98 -28.28
N VAL A 414 -36.66 -7.24 -28.94
CA VAL A 414 -36.34 -6.17 -29.89
C VAL A 414 -37.30 -5.01 -29.62
N SER A 415 -36.79 -3.79 -29.53
CA SER A 415 -37.56 -2.55 -29.41
C SER A 415 -37.49 -1.74 -30.70
N GLU A 416 -38.45 -0.83 -30.90
CA GLU A 416 -38.45 0.07 -32.06
C GLU A 416 -37.19 0.96 -32.03
N GLY A 417 -36.38 0.90 -33.10
CA GLY A 417 -35.11 1.64 -33.20
C GLY A 417 -33.85 0.84 -32.84
N ASP A 418 -34.00 -0.41 -32.36
CA ASP A 418 -32.84 -1.27 -32.10
C ASP A 418 -32.11 -1.66 -33.40
N PRO A 419 -30.78 -1.87 -33.35
CA PRO A 419 -30.04 -2.42 -34.48
C PRO A 419 -30.51 -3.83 -34.83
N LYS A 420 -30.37 -4.19 -36.11
CA LYS A 420 -30.63 -5.54 -36.59
C LYS A 420 -29.77 -6.54 -35.83
N ARG A 421 -30.38 -7.61 -35.34
CA ARG A 421 -29.70 -8.68 -34.60
C ARG A 421 -29.29 -9.80 -35.54
N ILE A 422 -28.05 -10.29 -35.41
CA ILE A 422 -27.50 -11.34 -36.28
C ILE A 422 -27.00 -12.49 -35.43
N TYR A 423 -27.68 -13.64 -35.52
CA TYR A 423 -27.34 -14.83 -34.75
C TYR A 423 -26.88 -15.94 -35.70
N ASN A 424 -25.65 -16.41 -35.53
CA ASN A 424 -25.08 -17.48 -36.34
C ASN A 424 -24.97 -18.76 -35.51
N VAL A 425 -25.54 -19.85 -36.04
CA VAL A 425 -25.33 -21.20 -35.54
C VAL A 425 -24.66 -21.97 -36.66
N LYS A 426 -23.32 -22.02 -36.66
CA LYS A 426 -22.55 -22.55 -37.79
C LYS A 426 -21.43 -23.49 -37.38
N TYR A 427 -21.10 -24.43 -38.25
CA TYR A 427 -19.94 -25.32 -38.10
C TYR A 427 -19.94 -26.19 -36.84
N ASN A 428 -21.09 -26.39 -36.19
CA ASN A 428 -21.19 -27.22 -35.00
C ASN A 428 -21.42 -28.68 -35.36
N ASP A 429 -20.98 -29.57 -34.48
CA ASP A 429 -21.23 -31.00 -34.52
C ASP A 429 -22.30 -31.35 -33.48
N PHE A 430 -23.52 -31.66 -33.91
CA PHE A 430 -24.67 -31.95 -33.05
C PHE A 430 -25.07 -33.42 -33.12
N ALA A 431 -25.49 -34.01 -32.00
CA ALA A 431 -26.26 -35.25 -32.00
C ALA A 431 -27.75 -34.94 -31.80
N PHE A 432 -28.61 -35.64 -32.53
CA PHE A 432 -30.05 -35.61 -32.33
C PHE A 432 -30.41 -36.12 -30.94
N PRO A 433 -31.26 -35.37 -30.22
CA PRO A 433 -31.82 -35.85 -28.96
C PRO A 433 -32.84 -36.98 -29.16
N SER A 434 -33.18 -37.66 -28.08
CA SER A 434 -34.17 -38.75 -28.06
C SER A 434 -35.61 -38.30 -27.81
N LYS A 435 -35.87 -37.05 -27.39
CA LYS A 435 -37.21 -36.58 -26.96
C LYS A 435 -37.65 -35.18 -27.42
N PHE A 436 -36.80 -34.14 -27.39
CA PHE A 436 -37.18 -32.78 -27.83
C PHE A 436 -36.45 -32.34 -29.12
N HIS A 437 -36.26 -31.04 -29.32
CA HIS A 437 -35.80 -30.45 -30.57
C HIS A 437 -34.26 -30.45 -30.66
N GLY A 438 -33.73 -30.57 -31.88
CA GLY A 438 -32.33 -30.29 -32.14
C GLY A 438 -32.04 -28.82 -31.79
N LEU A 439 -32.50 -27.90 -32.63
CA LEU A 439 -32.51 -26.47 -32.33
C LEU A 439 -33.97 -26.01 -32.15
N ARG A 440 -34.25 -25.26 -31.10
CA ARG A 440 -35.53 -24.57 -30.91
C ARG A 440 -35.26 -23.09 -30.80
N ILE A 441 -35.92 -22.30 -31.64
CA ILE A 441 -35.66 -20.86 -31.74
C ILE A 441 -36.99 -20.10 -31.73
N ASP A 442 -37.19 -19.31 -30.70
CA ASP A 442 -38.36 -18.44 -30.53
C ASP A 442 -37.93 -16.96 -30.66
N GLY A 443 -38.01 -16.47 -31.89
CA GLY A 443 -37.76 -15.07 -32.23
C GLY A 443 -38.99 -14.17 -32.13
N GLY A 444 -40.15 -14.63 -31.64
CA GLY A 444 -41.39 -13.84 -31.63
C GLY A 444 -41.85 -13.34 -33.02
N GLU A 445 -42.62 -12.25 -33.05
CA GLU A 445 -43.18 -11.62 -34.27
C GLU A 445 -42.17 -10.80 -35.11
N ARG A 446 -40.86 -11.06 -34.98
CA ARG A 446 -39.81 -10.28 -35.66
C ARG A 446 -39.68 -10.60 -37.14
N THR A 447 -39.40 -9.55 -37.91
CA THR A 447 -39.11 -9.56 -39.35
C THR A 447 -37.63 -9.84 -39.63
N ALA A 448 -37.30 -10.20 -40.87
CA ALA A 448 -35.93 -10.43 -41.32
C ALA A 448 -35.03 -9.17 -41.30
N ASP A 449 -35.64 -7.98 -41.21
CA ASP A 449 -34.92 -6.71 -41.09
C ASP A 449 -34.54 -6.41 -39.63
N GLU A 450 -35.28 -6.97 -38.66
CA GLU A 450 -35.03 -6.82 -37.22
C GLU A 450 -34.14 -7.92 -36.64
N LEU A 451 -34.28 -9.15 -37.15
CA LEU A 451 -33.59 -10.33 -36.66
C LEU A 451 -33.21 -11.23 -37.84
N GLU A 452 -31.96 -11.67 -37.86
CA GLU A 452 -31.46 -12.68 -38.79
C GLU A 452 -30.82 -13.81 -38.01
N ILE A 453 -31.30 -15.02 -38.21
CA ILE A 453 -30.75 -16.22 -37.59
C ILE A 453 -30.29 -17.16 -38.70
N ASN A 454 -28.98 -17.38 -38.78
CA ASN A 454 -28.32 -18.19 -39.80
C ASN A 454 -27.95 -19.55 -39.22
N VAL A 455 -28.60 -20.61 -39.68
CA VAL A 455 -28.30 -22.00 -39.32
C VAL A 455 -27.69 -22.70 -40.52
N GLU A 456 -26.37 -22.80 -40.55
CA GLU A 456 -25.63 -23.19 -41.77
C GLU A 456 -24.44 -24.08 -41.42
N TRP A 457 -24.11 -25.02 -42.30
CA TRP A 457 -22.91 -25.88 -42.17
C TRP A 457 -22.74 -26.60 -40.83
N ASN A 458 -23.82 -27.06 -40.21
CA ASN A 458 -23.75 -27.90 -39.01
C ASN A 458 -23.79 -29.39 -39.38
N LYS A 459 -23.04 -30.23 -38.65
CA LYS A 459 -22.99 -31.69 -38.82
C LYS A 459 -23.93 -32.34 -37.81
N TRP A 460 -24.79 -33.26 -38.26
CA TRP A 460 -25.56 -34.13 -37.37
C TRP A 460 -24.91 -35.52 -37.29
N LEU A 461 -24.58 -35.97 -36.08
CA LEU A 461 -23.71 -37.13 -35.82
C LEU A 461 -24.44 -38.48 -35.82
N ASN A 462 -25.76 -38.49 -35.69
CA ASN A 462 -26.60 -39.69 -35.63
C ASN A 462 -27.88 -39.49 -36.45
N GLU A 463 -28.63 -40.57 -36.65
CA GLU A 463 -29.97 -40.54 -37.27
C GLU A 463 -31.02 -40.03 -36.26
N PRO A 464 -32.07 -39.32 -36.71
CA PRO A 464 -33.18 -38.95 -35.85
C PRO A 464 -33.97 -40.18 -35.40
N PRO A 465 -34.58 -40.16 -34.19
CA PRO A 465 -35.41 -41.28 -33.71
C PRO A 465 -36.63 -41.54 -34.61
N ALA A 466 -37.05 -42.81 -34.74
CA ALA A 466 -38.16 -43.22 -35.61
C ALA A 466 -39.56 -42.77 -35.13
N GLU A 467 -39.71 -42.42 -33.85
CA GLU A 467 -40.96 -41.91 -33.26
C GLU A 467 -40.74 -40.50 -32.71
N GLY A 468 -41.37 -39.47 -33.29
CA GLY A 468 -41.51 -38.16 -32.65
C GLY A 468 -41.30 -36.93 -33.55
N ARG A 469 -41.92 -35.82 -33.13
CA ARG A 469 -41.86 -34.49 -33.76
C ARG A 469 -40.49 -33.83 -33.52
N LEU A 470 -39.41 -34.44 -34.00
CA LEU A 470 -38.06 -33.92 -33.84
C LEU A 470 -37.75 -32.93 -34.96
N TYR A 471 -37.84 -31.63 -34.66
CA TYR A 471 -37.49 -30.57 -35.62
C TYR A 471 -36.02 -30.20 -35.45
N VAL A 472 -35.33 -30.01 -36.57
CA VAL A 472 -33.98 -29.40 -36.59
C VAL A 472 -34.09 -27.93 -36.18
N VAL A 473 -35.16 -27.25 -36.58
CA VAL A 473 -35.55 -25.91 -36.12
C VAL A 473 -37.08 -25.87 -35.93
N SER A 474 -37.56 -25.58 -34.71
CA SER A 474 -38.99 -25.30 -34.44
C SER A 474 -39.21 -23.87 -33.93
N ARG A 475 -40.30 -23.24 -34.38
CA ARG A 475 -40.77 -21.90 -33.98
C ARG A 475 -42.11 -22.03 -33.26
N PHE A 476 -42.30 -21.32 -32.15
CA PHE A 476 -43.63 -21.13 -31.54
C PHE A 476 -44.22 -19.81 -32.01
N TYR A 477 -45.50 -19.84 -32.36
CA TYR A 477 -46.28 -18.71 -32.87
C TYR A 477 -47.58 -18.64 -32.07
N ASP A 478 -47.98 -17.45 -31.62
CA ASP A 478 -49.24 -17.17 -30.91
C ASP A 478 -50.49 -17.17 -31.84
N GLY A 479 -50.69 -18.27 -32.60
CA GLY A 479 -51.92 -18.52 -33.37
C GLY A 479 -52.19 -17.86 -34.74
N LYS A 480 -51.26 -17.15 -35.40
CA LYS A 480 -51.43 -16.47 -36.73
C LYS A 480 -50.22 -16.58 -37.69
N GLU A 481 -50.03 -17.67 -38.42
CA GLU A 481 -48.89 -17.78 -39.37
C GLU A 481 -48.70 -16.54 -40.29
N PRO A 482 -47.47 -15.98 -40.42
CA PRO A 482 -47.19 -14.95 -41.42
C PRO A 482 -47.53 -15.49 -42.81
N THR A 483 -48.38 -14.77 -43.54
CA THR A 483 -48.83 -15.18 -44.88
C THR A 483 -47.75 -15.10 -45.96
N ASP A 484 -46.60 -14.49 -45.64
CA ASP A 484 -45.46 -14.26 -46.55
C ASP A 484 -44.18 -14.95 -46.03
N PRO A 485 -43.70 -16.01 -46.70
CA PRO A 485 -42.46 -16.71 -46.37
C PRO A 485 -41.18 -15.87 -46.45
N SER A 486 -41.18 -14.71 -47.13
CA SER A 486 -40.02 -13.82 -47.20
C SER A 486 -39.76 -13.04 -45.90
N LYS A 487 -40.74 -13.01 -44.99
CA LYS A 487 -40.67 -12.29 -43.71
C LYS A 487 -40.17 -13.12 -42.53
N TYR A 488 -39.78 -14.37 -42.75
CA TYR A 488 -39.20 -15.20 -41.68
C TYR A 488 -37.75 -14.78 -41.39
N PRO A 489 -37.38 -14.50 -40.13
CA PRO A 489 -36.03 -14.11 -39.73
C PRO A 489 -35.04 -15.28 -39.66
N VAL A 490 -35.53 -16.53 -39.75
CA VAL A 490 -34.70 -17.73 -39.63
C VAL A 490 -34.37 -18.29 -41.01
N TYR A 491 -33.08 -18.31 -41.30
CA TYR A 491 -32.46 -18.82 -42.52
C TYR A 491 -31.79 -20.15 -42.23
N VAL A 492 -32.23 -21.18 -42.95
CA VAL A 492 -31.59 -22.50 -42.89
C VAL A 492 -31.06 -22.86 -44.28
N ALA A 493 -29.75 -23.03 -44.39
CA ALA A 493 -29.10 -23.48 -45.61
C ALA A 493 -29.08 -25.00 -45.72
N ASN A 494 -29.20 -25.53 -46.95
CA ASN A 494 -29.16 -26.98 -47.22
C ASN A 494 -27.74 -27.60 -47.15
N ASN A 495 -26.73 -26.85 -46.71
CA ASN A 495 -25.33 -27.29 -46.60
C ASN A 495 -25.00 -27.95 -45.25
N CYS A 496 -25.99 -28.41 -44.49
CA CYS A 496 -25.78 -29.26 -43.32
C CYS A 496 -25.50 -30.70 -43.78
N TYR A 497 -24.72 -31.49 -43.03
CA TYR A 497 -24.47 -32.91 -43.36
C TYR A 497 -25.67 -33.80 -42.94
N LYS A 498 -25.99 -34.82 -43.77
CA LYS A 498 -27.22 -35.66 -43.72
C LYS A 498 -26.93 -37.14 -43.45
N VAL A 499 -27.69 -37.71 -42.52
CA VAL A 499 -28.20 -39.10 -42.62
C VAL A 499 -29.77 -38.98 -42.76
N LEU A 500 -30.48 -39.94 -43.35
CA LEU A 500 -31.58 -39.77 -44.35
C LEU A 500 -32.98 -39.19 -43.87
N PRO A 501 -33.94 -38.88 -44.79
CA PRO A 501 -34.89 -37.75 -44.66
C PRO A 501 -36.33 -38.09 -44.23
N THR A 502 -37.00 -37.11 -43.61
CA THR A 502 -38.41 -36.80 -43.90
C THR A 502 -38.58 -35.28 -44.00
N ASP A 503 -39.44 -34.79 -44.89
CA ASP A 503 -39.73 -33.35 -45.08
C ASP A 503 -40.29 -32.65 -43.82
N ALA A 504 -40.65 -33.44 -42.80
CA ALA A 504 -41.15 -33.00 -41.50
C ALA A 504 -40.11 -32.29 -40.62
N MET A 505 -38.81 -32.33 -40.93
CA MET A 505 -37.73 -31.84 -40.04
C MET A 505 -37.66 -30.31 -39.87
N PHE A 506 -38.19 -29.54 -40.82
CA PHE A 506 -38.27 -28.08 -40.68
C PHE A 506 -39.70 -27.63 -40.87
N SER A 507 -40.40 -27.39 -39.76
CA SER A 507 -41.71 -26.74 -39.80
C SER A 507 -41.52 -25.23 -39.68
N LYS A 508 -41.94 -24.49 -40.73
CA LYS A 508 -42.11 -23.02 -40.69
C LYS A 508 -40.82 -22.16 -40.64
N VAL A 509 -39.81 -22.51 -41.45
CA VAL A 509 -38.57 -21.70 -41.66
C VAL A 509 -38.34 -21.42 -43.15
N ARG A 510 -37.59 -20.37 -43.49
CA ARG A 510 -37.18 -20.08 -44.86
C ARG A 510 -36.03 -21.02 -45.25
N ARG A 511 -36.29 -21.98 -46.14
CA ARG A 511 -35.26 -22.85 -46.73
C ARG A 511 -34.71 -22.19 -48.00
N ASN A 512 -33.39 -22.16 -48.15
CA ASN A 512 -32.78 -21.73 -49.41
C ASN A 512 -32.97 -22.85 -50.47
N ALA A 513 -33.70 -22.56 -51.55
CA ALA A 513 -34.02 -23.54 -52.60
C ALA A 513 -32.87 -23.85 -53.58
N ALA A 514 -31.73 -23.14 -53.47
CA ALA A 514 -30.68 -23.16 -54.48
C ALA A 514 -29.58 -24.23 -54.30
N THR A 515 -29.54 -25.00 -53.21
CA THR A 515 -28.46 -25.99 -52.96
C THR A 515 -29.00 -27.34 -52.45
N ALA A 516 -28.29 -28.44 -52.76
CA ALA A 516 -28.63 -29.81 -52.33
C ALA A 516 -27.75 -30.25 -51.15
N TRP A 517 -28.24 -31.20 -50.33
CA TRP A 517 -27.48 -31.82 -49.23
C TRP A 517 -26.08 -32.29 -49.69
N THR A 518 -25.04 -31.94 -48.94
CA THR A 518 -23.65 -32.24 -49.26
C THR A 518 -23.15 -33.52 -48.59
N ASN A 519 -22.22 -34.25 -49.22
CA ASN A 519 -21.56 -35.42 -48.62
C ASN A 519 -20.46 -35.00 -47.62
N GLU A 520 -19.95 -35.93 -46.80
CA GLU A 520 -18.99 -35.64 -45.72
C GLU A 520 -17.71 -34.96 -46.25
N ALA A 521 -17.13 -35.47 -47.33
CA ALA A 521 -15.92 -34.89 -47.92
C ALA A 521 -16.14 -33.47 -48.51
N ALA A 522 -17.28 -33.22 -49.15
CA ALA A 522 -17.64 -31.91 -49.69
C ALA A 522 -18.05 -30.93 -48.58
N PHE A 523 -18.64 -31.42 -47.50
CA PHE A 523 -18.96 -30.65 -46.30
C PHE A 523 -17.68 -30.23 -45.58
N ASP A 524 -16.75 -31.15 -45.33
CA ASP A 524 -15.44 -30.88 -44.73
C ASP A 524 -14.61 -29.92 -45.59
N TYR A 525 -14.63 -30.10 -46.91
CA TYR A 525 -14.01 -29.18 -47.86
C TYR A 525 -14.67 -27.79 -47.84
N ALA A 526 -16.00 -27.69 -47.83
CA ALA A 526 -16.70 -26.40 -47.76
C ALA A 526 -16.43 -25.67 -46.43
N ARG A 527 -16.41 -26.40 -45.29
CA ARG A 527 -15.95 -25.88 -43.99
C ARG A 527 -14.51 -25.35 -44.06
N GLY A 528 -13.66 -26.00 -44.85
CA GLY A 528 -12.28 -25.58 -45.08
C GLY A 528 -12.07 -24.50 -46.15
N VAL A 529 -13.07 -24.20 -47.00
CA VAL A 529 -13.00 -23.17 -48.06
C VAL A 529 -13.70 -21.87 -47.64
N ASP A 530 -14.77 -21.96 -46.84
CA ASP A 530 -15.28 -20.83 -46.04
C ASP A 530 -14.37 -20.51 -44.84
N SER A 531 -13.13 -21.03 -44.84
CA SER A 531 -12.03 -20.60 -43.96
C SER A 531 -11.46 -19.23 -44.33
N GLY A 532 -12.25 -18.37 -44.98
CA GLY A 532 -12.35 -17.00 -44.48
C GLY A 532 -12.86 -17.09 -43.05
N GLU A 533 -11.98 -17.58 -42.18
CA GLU A 533 -12.17 -17.80 -40.78
C GLU A 533 -12.91 -16.56 -40.31
N ILE A 534 -14.13 -16.70 -39.77
CA ILE A 534 -14.46 -15.88 -38.61
C ILE A 534 -13.58 -16.43 -37.47
N SER A 535 -12.27 -16.32 -37.69
CA SER A 535 -11.39 -15.91 -36.64
C SER A 535 -12.07 -14.68 -36.06
N PRO A 536 -12.19 -14.58 -34.74
CA PRO A 536 -12.49 -13.29 -34.15
C PRO A 536 -11.69 -12.25 -34.94
N VAL A 537 -12.35 -11.17 -35.39
CA VAL A 537 -11.62 -10.08 -36.03
C VAL A 537 -10.73 -9.56 -34.92
N ASP A 538 -9.53 -10.11 -34.82
CA ASP A 538 -8.57 -9.78 -33.80
C ASP A 538 -7.97 -8.47 -34.26
N ILE A 539 -8.65 -7.39 -33.89
CA ILE A 539 -8.03 -6.08 -33.94
C ILE A 539 -6.85 -6.18 -33.01
N THR A 540 -5.70 -5.71 -33.48
CA THR A 540 -4.50 -5.64 -32.65
C THR A 540 -4.06 -4.19 -32.57
N ILE A 541 -3.51 -3.80 -31.42
CA ILE A 541 -2.92 -2.48 -31.23
C ILE A 541 -1.41 -2.64 -31.36
N GLU A 542 -0.87 -2.20 -32.49
CA GLU A 542 0.58 -2.11 -32.70
C GLU A 542 1.10 -0.74 -32.29
N GLY A 543 2.34 -0.70 -31.81
CA GLY A 543 3.00 0.52 -31.37
C GLY A 543 4.38 0.21 -30.82
N PRO A 544 5.27 1.20 -30.76
CA PRO A 544 6.68 1.00 -30.51
C PRO A 544 6.95 0.39 -29.12
N ASP A 545 6.18 0.79 -28.11
CA ASP A 545 6.44 0.42 -26.71
C ASP A 545 5.13 0.11 -25.95
N THR A 546 5.19 -0.72 -24.90
CA THR A 546 4.11 -0.88 -23.89
C THR A 546 4.30 0.06 -22.70
N ILE A 547 5.39 0.82 -22.72
CA ILE A 547 5.82 1.75 -21.67
C ILE A 547 5.99 3.11 -22.33
N ILE A 548 5.34 4.14 -21.80
CA ILE A 548 5.48 5.51 -22.31
C ILE A 548 5.87 6.48 -21.19
N GLY A 549 6.58 7.54 -21.56
CA GLY A 549 6.90 8.62 -20.64
C GLY A 549 5.70 9.51 -20.36
N LEU A 550 5.63 10.06 -19.15
CA LEU A 550 4.68 11.12 -18.79
C LEU A 550 4.75 12.28 -19.79
N ASN A 551 3.60 12.73 -20.29
CA ASN A 551 3.48 13.78 -21.31
C ASN A 551 4.23 13.52 -22.62
N VAL A 552 4.64 12.27 -22.91
CA VAL A 552 5.27 11.89 -24.18
C VAL A 552 4.22 11.24 -25.08
N PRO A 553 3.75 11.93 -26.13
CA PRO A 553 2.76 11.34 -27.02
C PRO A 553 3.41 10.24 -27.88
N THR A 554 2.83 9.05 -27.82
CA THR A 554 3.30 7.85 -28.51
C THR A 554 2.24 7.38 -29.50
N GLN A 555 2.65 7.08 -30.72
CA GLN A 555 1.73 6.68 -31.78
C GLN A 555 1.48 5.17 -31.74
N TYR A 556 0.22 4.79 -31.62
CA TYR A 556 -0.25 3.41 -31.82
C TYR A 556 -1.07 3.33 -33.10
N THR A 557 -1.11 2.14 -33.69
CA THR A 557 -1.84 1.83 -34.91
C THR A 557 -2.74 0.64 -34.62
N ALA A 558 -4.01 0.75 -35.01
CA ALA A 558 -4.93 -0.36 -34.97
C ALA A 558 -4.79 -1.15 -36.26
N ASN A 559 -4.40 -2.41 -36.13
CA ASN A 559 -4.39 -3.33 -37.24
C ASN A 559 -5.71 -4.08 -37.28
N VAL A 560 -6.51 -3.74 -38.28
CA VAL A 560 -7.81 -4.36 -38.52
C VAL A 560 -7.67 -5.27 -39.74
N PRO A 561 -7.73 -6.61 -39.56
CA PRO A 561 -7.74 -7.55 -40.67
C PRO A 561 -8.92 -7.30 -41.62
N ALA A 562 -8.81 -7.72 -42.87
CA ALA A 562 -9.92 -7.63 -43.82
C ALA A 562 -11.15 -8.35 -43.27
N ASN A 563 -12.27 -7.63 -43.16
CA ASN A 563 -13.51 -8.11 -42.56
C ASN A 563 -14.73 -7.42 -43.19
N ASP A 564 -15.93 -7.92 -42.90
CA ASP A 564 -17.19 -7.44 -43.47
C ASP A 564 -17.76 -6.17 -42.82
N TYR A 565 -17.15 -5.69 -41.71
CA TYR A 565 -17.60 -4.55 -40.92
C TYR A 565 -16.85 -3.24 -41.23
N GLY A 566 -15.89 -3.26 -42.15
CA GLY A 566 -15.06 -2.11 -42.50
C GLY A 566 -13.76 -2.03 -41.68
N THR A 567 -13.05 -0.89 -41.81
CA THR A 567 -11.73 -0.68 -41.17
C THR A 567 -11.67 0.53 -40.25
N ASP A 568 -12.78 1.27 -40.14
CA ASP A 568 -12.87 2.44 -39.27
C ASP A 568 -12.90 2.00 -37.80
N VAL A 569 -12.11 2.66 -36.96
CA VAL A 569 -11.98 2.34 -35.53
C VAL A 569 -12.25 3.55 -34.65
N ILE A 570 -12.68 3.29 -33.43
CA ILE A 570 -12.89 4.27 -32.36
C ILE A 570 -11.84 3.97 -31.29
N TRP A 571 -11.08 4.99 -30.90
CA TRP A 571 -10.10 4.88 -29.82
C TRP A 571 -10.71 5.38 -28.50
N SER A 572 -10.43 4.65 -27.42
CA SER A 572 -10.78 5.02 -26.05
C SER A 572 -9.71 4.50 -25.08
N VAL A 573 -9.86 4.82 -23.81
CA VAL A 573 -8.95 4.38 -22.74
C VAL A 573 -9.76 3.84 -21.57
N SER A 574 -9.18 2.92 -20.79
CA SER A 574 -9.82 2.42 -19.58
C SER A 574 -9.81 3.42 -18.42
N ASP A 575 -8.87 4.37 -18.43
CA ASP A 575 -8.68 5.38 -17.40
C ASP A 575 -8.14 6.68 -18.02
N GLU A 576 -9.00 7.71 -18.08
CA GLU A 576 -8.68 9.03 -18.64
C GLU A 576 -7.81 9.89 -17.71
N GLU A 577 -7.60 9.50 -16.46
CA GLU A 577 -6.69 10.19 -15.54
C GLU A 577 -5.23 9.73 -15.74
N ILE A 578 -5.01 8.52 -16.26
CA ILE A 578 -3.67 7.93 -16.46
C ILE A 578 -3.16 8.13 -17.89
N ILE A 579 -3.99 7.90 -18.91
CA ILE A 579 -3.64 8.10 -20.32
C ILE A 579 -4.78 8.79 -21.08
N SER A 580 -4.45 9.53 -22.12
CA SER A 580 -5.43 9.98 -23.12
C SER A 580 -5.10 9.39 -24.49
N VAL A 581 -6.09 9.23 -25.35
CA VAL A 581 -5.91 8.81 -26.75
C VAL A 581 -6.75 9.70 -27.65
N ASP A 582 -6.17 10.16 -28.77
CA ASP A 582 -6.96 10.78 -29.83
C ASP A 582 -7.50 9.74 -30.84
N GLN A 583 -8.43 10.15 -31.71
CA GLN A 583 -9.02 9.23 -32.70
C GLN A 583 -8.04 8.79 -33.80
N THR A 584 -6.79 9.26 -33.79
CA THR A 584 -5.72 8.77 -34.66
C THR A 584 -4.85 7.71 -33.99
N GLY A 585 -5.12 7.35 -32.73
CA GLY A 585 -4.34 6.37 -31.96
C GLY A 585 -3.11 6.95 -31.26
N LYS A 586 -3.03 8.28 -31.11
CA LYS A 586 -1.94 8.93 -30.39
C LYS A 586 -2.24 8.94 -28.90
N VAL A 587 -1.48 8.15 -28.14
CA VAL A 587 -1.63 7.99 -26.68
C VAL A 587 -0.67 8.92 -25.95
N THR A 588 -1.14 9.66 -24.95
CA THR A 588 -0.30 10.52 -24.10
C THR A 588 -0.49 10.13 -22.64
N GLY A 589 0.62 9.85 -21.93
CA GLY A 589 0.59 9.60 -20.49
C GLY A 589 0.29 10.88 -19.71
N LEU A 590 -0.70 10.83 -18.82
CA LEU A 590 -1.18 11.95 -18.01
C LEU A 590 -0.78 11.82 -16.53
N ALA A 591 -0.72 10.58 -16.01
CA ALA A 591 -0.24 10.26 -14.67
C ALA A 591 0.50 8.91 -14.69
N ALA A 592 1.42 8.71 -13.73
CA ALA A 592 2.09 7.42 -13.58
C ALA A 592 1.09 6.34 -13.17
N GLY A 593 1.19 5.15 -13.76
CA GLY A 593 0.23 4.07 -13.54
C GLY A 593 0.04 3.22 -14.79
N SER A 594 -0.96 2.34 -14.75
CA SER A 594 -1.29 1.47 -15.88
C SER A 594 -2.72 1.66 -16.33
N ALA A 595 -2.93 1.78 -17.63
CA ALA A 595 -4.24 1.85 -18.23
C ALA A 595 -4.23 1.18 -19.61
N ASN A 596 -5.38 0.70 -20.04
CA ASN A 596 -5.51 0.11 -21.36
C ASN A 596 -5.85 1.21 -22.37
N VAL A 597 -5.07 1.30 -23.45
CA VAL A 597 -5.58 1.89 -24.68
C VAL A 597 -6.48 0.85 -25.34
N ILE A 598 -7.68 1.27 -25.71
CA ILE A 598 -8.72 0.43 -26.28
C ILE A 598 -9.02 0.92 -27.69
N VAL A 599 -9.13 -0.02 -28.61
CA VAL A 599 -9.64 0.25 -29.95
C VAL A 599 -10.87 -0.63 -30.19
N THR A 600 -11.91 -0.02 -30.75
CA THR A 600 -13.18 -0.69 -31.06
C THR A 600 -13.51 -0.49 -32.54
N LEU A 601 -14.01 -1.53 -33.22
CA LEU A 601 -14.42 -1.42 -34.62
C LEU A 601 -15.70 -0.58 -34.74
N ALA A 602 -15.69 0.47 -35.55
CA ALA A 602 -16.85 1.36 -35.69
C ALA A 602 -18.06 0.63 -36.31
N GLY A 603 -17.82 -0.28 -37.26
CA GLY A 603 -18.87 -1.08 -37.90
C GLY A 603 -19.40 -2.25 -37.07
N ASN A 604 -18.72 -2.61 -35.96
CA ASN A 604 -19.20 -3.59 -35.00
C ASN A 604 -18.58 -3.40 -33.60
N PRO A 605 -19.23 -2.63 -32.70
CA PRO A 605 -18.63 -2.21 -31.43
C PRO A 605 -18.26 -3.30 -30.42
N GLY A 606 -18.72 -4.55 -30.56
CA GLY A 606 -18.25 -5.66 -29.71
C GLY A 606 -17.01 -6.38 -30.24
N ILE A 607 -16.44 -5.90 -31.36
CA ILE A 607 -15.06 -6.23 -31.75
C ILE A 607 -14.15 -5.13 -31.20
N SER A 608 -13.39 -5.44 -30.16
CA SER A 608 -12.44 -4.52 -29.54
C SER A 608 -11.11 -5.20 -29.21
N ALA A 609 -10.08 -4.39 -29.04
CA ALA A 609 -8.80 -4.82 -28.53
C ALA A 609 -8.32 -3.83 -27.47
N ALA A 610 -7.67 -4.36 -26.44
CA ALA A 610 -7.07 -3.57 -25.39
C ALA A 610 -5.56 -3.85 -25.36
N LYS A 611 -4.77 -2.80 -25.18
CA LYS A 611 -3.34 -2.91 -24.94
C LYS A 611 -3.00 -2.18 -23.65
N ALA A 612 -2.41 -2.91 -22.71
CA ALA A 612 -1.91 -2.33 -21.48
C ALA A 612 -0.75 -1.39 -21.77
N ILE A 613 -0.89 -0.15 -21.30
CA ILE A 613 0.13 0.89 -21.33
C ILE A 613 0.54 1.18 -19.89
N VAL A 614 1.84 1.16 -19.64
CA VAL A 614 2.41 1.63 -18.37
C VAL A 614 3.01 3.02 -18.61
N VAL A 615 2.54 4.00 -17.86
CA VAL A 615 3.09 5.35 -17.86
C VAL A 615 4.11 5.44 -16.74
N VAL A 616 5.35 5.75 -17.11
CA VAL A 616 6.42 6.08 -16.17
C VAL A 616 6.74 7.55 -16.25
N ASP A 617 7.03 8.17 -15.13
CA ASP A 617 7.66 9.49 -15.13
C ASP A 617 9.18 9.30 -15.28
N PRO A 618 9.78 9.66 -16.43
CA PRO A 618 11.23 9.54 -16.61
C PRO A 618 12.02 10.50 -15.71
N ASP A 619 11.35 11.47 -15.09
CA ASP A 619 11.98 12.50 -14.27
C ASP A 619 11.85 12.18 -12.79
N THR A 620 11.08 11.13 -12.44
CA THR A 620 11.00 10.57 -11.10
C THR A 620 11.68 9.21 -11.08
N LEU A 621 12.84 9.13 -10.44
CA LEU A 621 13.70 7.96 -10.39
C LEU A 621 13.54 7.22 -9.06
N LEU A 622 13.66 5.90 -9.08
CA LEU A 622 13.83 5.07 -7.89
C LEU A 622 15.20 4.39 -7.94
N VAL A 623 15.94 4.53 -6.85
CA VAL A 623 17.15 3.75 -6.60
C VAL A 623 16.84 2.72 -5.53
N ASP A 624 16.96 1.45 -5.88
CA ASP A 624 16.75 0.33 -4.96
C ASP A 624 17.77 -0.78 -5.23
N PRO A 625 18.84 -0.84 -4.41
CA PRO A 625 19.86 -1.88 -4.51
C PRO A 625 19.36 -3.30 -4.23
N ASN A 626 18.19 -3.46 -3.60
CA ASN A 626 17.67 -4.76 -3.20
C ASN A 626 16.84 -5.44 -4.30
N ILE A 627 16.61 -4.75 -5.42
CA ILE A 627 15.82 -5.32 -6.52
C ILE A 627 16.56 -6.51 -7.14
N PRO A 628 15.95 -7.72 -7.17
CA PRO A 628 16.52 -8.89 -7.82
C PRO A 628 16.89 -8.62 -9.28
N ALA A 629 17.93 -9.30 -9.76
CA ALA A 629 18.46 -9.05 -11.11
C ALA A 629 17.43 -9.29 -12.23
N GLU A 630 16.50 -10.21 -11.98
CA GLU A 630 15.41 -10.65 -12.83
C GLU A 630 14.12 -9.80 -12.70
N GLN A 631 14.04 -8.94 -11.69
CA GLN A 631 12.88 -8.09 -11.46
C GLN A 631 12.98 -6.81 -12.32
N GLU A 632 12.04 -6.66 -13.26
CA GLU A 632 12.04 -5.57 -14.26
C GLU A 632 11.26 -4.32 -13.80
N SER A 633 10.52 -4.40 -12.69
CA SER A 633 9.71 -3.30 -12.16
C SER A 633 9.67 -3.29 -10.64
N ALA A 634 9.43 -2.12 -10.05
CA ALA A 634 9.18 -1.96 -8.62
C ALA A 634 8.07 -0.95 -8.37
N VAL A 635 7.33 -1.13 -7.29
CA VAL A 635 6.34 -0.15 -6.82
C VAL A 635 6.86 0.48 -5.54
N TYR A 636 7.04 1.80 -5.54
CA TYR A 636 7.51 2.54 -4.39
C TYR A 636 6.64 3.79 -4.20
N ASN A 637 6.11 3.98 -2.99
CA ASN A 637 5.13 5.03 -2.66
C ASN A 637 3.92 5.08 -3.63
N GLY A 638 3.44 3.90 -4.05
CA GLY A 638 2.31 3.78 -4.99
C GLY A 638 2.63 4.11 -6.45
N ILE A 639 3.90 4.40 -6.78
CA ILE A 639 4.36 4.68 -8.15
C ILE A 639 5.09 3.46 -8.71
N THR A 640 4.79 3.08 -9.95
CA THR A 640 5.51 2.02 -10.67
C THR A 640 6.76 2.56 -11.36
N TYR A 641 7.89 1.92 -11.12
CA TYR A 641 9.19 2.18 -11.72
C TYR A 641 9.64 0.98 -12.54
N LEU A 642 10.34 1.22 -13.65
CA LEU A 642 10.74 0.19 -14.61
C LEU A 642 12.24 0.24 -14.89
N LYS A 643 12.87 -0.93 -14.86
CA LYS A 643 14.31 -1.09 -15.09
C LYS A 643 14.65 -0.65 -16.50
N GLY A 644 15.75 0.09 -16.64
CA GLY A 644 16.14 0.69 -17.92
C GLY A 644 15.39 1.97 -18.29
N HIS A 645 14.40 2.41 -17.48
CA HIS A 645 13.68 3.66 -17.66
C HIS A 645 13.90 4.63 -16.50
N ASN A 646 13.34 4.31 -15.33
CA ASN A 646 13.39 5.16 -14.13
C ASN A 646 13.68 4.36 -12.85
N LEU A 647 14.02 3.08 -12.97
CA LEU A 647 14.46 2.22 -11.87
C LEU A 647 15.94 1.86 -12.02
N PHE A 648 16.69 2.09 -10.96
CA PHE A 648 18.13 1.85 -10.89
C PHE A 648 18.48 1.03 -9.65
N THR A 649 19.43 0.11 -9.78
CA THR A 649 19.94 -0.67 -8.63
C THR A 649 21.13 0.01 -7.95
N ASN A 650 21.66 1.06 -8.55
CA ASN A 650 22.74 1.85 -7.97
C ASN A 650 22.54 3.34 -8.24
N ILE A 651 22.96 4.15 -7.28
CA ILE A 651 22.75 5.59 -7.34
C ILE A 651 23.60 6.26 -8.42
N THR A 652 24.77 5.72 -8.74
CA THR A 652 25.67 6.23 -9.79
C THR A 652 25.02 6.23 -11.16
N ASP A 653 24.31 5.16 -11.52
CA ASP A 653 23.60 5.04 -12.79
C ASP A 653 22.36 5.94 -12.80
N ALA A 654 21.65 6.04 -11.68
CA ALA A 654 20.53 6.97 -11.55
C ALA A 654 20.97 8.42 -11.81
N LEU A 655 22.17 8.79 -11.37
CA LEU A 655 22.74 10.13 -11.56
C LEU A 655 23.04 10.46 -13.03
N VAL A 656 23.31 9.47 -13.88
CA VAL A 656 23.45 9.69 -15.33
C VAL A 656 22.13 10.16 -15.95
N ALA A 657 20.99 9.76 -15.38
CA ALA A 657 19.66 10.15 -15.82
C ALA A 657 19.18 11.48 -15.21
N VAL A 658 19.90 12.04 -14.23
CA VAL A 658 19.50 13.28 -13.55
C VAL A 658 19.61 14.47 -14.50
N LYS A 659 18.53 15.24 -14.58
CA LYS A 659 18.42 16.50 -15.31
C LYS A 659 17.63 17.51 -14.50
N ASP A 660 17.42 18.70 -15.06
CA ASP A 660 16.69 19.75 -14.38
C ASP A 660 15.26 19.29 -14.05
N GLY A 661 14.86 19.39 -12.78
CA GLY A 661 13.54 18.97 -12.28
C GLY A 661 13.44 17.53 -11.77
N THR A 662 14.53 16.74 -11.83
CA THR A 662 14.49 15.33 -11.43
C THR A 662 14.19 15.12 -9.93
N VAL A 663 13.31 14.17 -9.64
CA VAL A 663 13.04 13.64 -8.30
C VAL A 663 13.70 12.27 -8.16
N ILE A 664 14.44 12.04 -7.08
CA ILE A 664 15.10 10.76 -6.79
C ILE A 664 14.51 10.21 -5.49
N ASN A 665 13.96 9.01 -5.53
CA ASN A 665 13.56 8.25 -4.35
C ASN A 665 14.59 7.15 -4.08
N ALA A 666 14.99 6.98 -2.82
CA ALA A 666 15.88 5.91 -2.39
C ALA A 666 15.13 4.93 -1.50
N ALA A 667 15.10 3.65 -1.88
CA ALA A 667 14.54 2.59 -1.07
C ALA A 667 15.40 2.33 0.20
N PRO A 668 14.84 1.72 1.26
CA PRO A 668 15.63 1.32 2.43
C PRO A 668 16.72 0.30 2.04
N ALA A 669 17.98 0.71 2.12
CA ALA A 669 19.14 -0.09 1.74
C ALA A 669 20.45 0.58 2.21
N ASP A 670 21.56 -0.14 2.07
CA ASP A 670 22.90 0.44 2.21
C ASP A 670 23.41 0.97 0.87
N TYR A 671 23.89 2.22 0.88
CA TYR A 671 24.48 2.91 -0.27
C TYR A 671 25.96 3.24 0.03
N PRO A 672 26.87 2.25 -0.15
CA PRO A 672 28.27 2.36 0.29
C PRO A 672 29.14 3.25 -0.62
N GLU A 673 30.01 4.06 -0.01
CA GLU A 673 31.16 4.76 -0.63
C GLU A 673 30.88 5.57 -1.91
N ILE A 674 29.69 6.18 -2.02
CA ILE A 674 29.32 6.95 -3.20
C ILE A 674 30.04 8.32 -3.21
N GLU A 675 30.57 8.76 -4.35
CA GLU A 675 30.93 10.17 -4.55
C GLU A 675 30.15 10.69 -5.74
N VAL A 676 29.25 11.62 -5.47
CA VAL A 676 28.18 12.01 -6.37
C VAL A 676 28.28 13.50 -6.61
N THR A 677 28.37 13.90 -7.87
CA THR A 677 28.28 15.32 -8.27
C THR A 677 26.94 15.57 -8.96
N ILE A 678 26.18 16.54 -8.46
CA ILE A 678 24.90 16.97 -9.03
C ILE A 678 25.08 18.41 -9.52
N SER A 679 24.85 18.60 -10.82
CA SER A 679 24.88 19.90 -11.48
C SER A 679 23.53 20.36 -12.01
N ALA A 680 22.54 19.46 -12.02
CA ALA A 680 21.19 19.77 -12.45
C ALA A 680 20.44 20.65 -11.43
N LYS A 681 19.49 21.44 -11.91
CA LYS A 681 18.67 22.37 -11.12
C LYS A 681 17.34 21.74 -10.72
N ASN A 682 16.71 22.23 -9.66
CA ASN A 682 15.42 21.76 -9.17
C ASN A 682 15.40 20.26 -8.86
N VAL A 683 16.49 19.73 -8.30
CA VAL A 683 16.61 18.31 -7.96
C VAL A 683 16.17 18.06 -6.53
N SER A 684 15.33 17.05 -6.32
CA SER A 684 14.88 16.63 -4.99
C SER A 684 15.21 15.17 -4.74
N VAL A 685 15.73 14.86 -3.56
CA VAL A 685 16.16 13.51 -3.19
C VAL A 685 15.50 13.11 -1.88
N TYR A 686 14.73 12.03 -1.92
CA TYR A 686 13.90 11.55 -0.80
C TYR A 686 14.36 10.18 -0.34
N GLY A 687 14.65 10.07 0.95
CA GLY A 687 14.83 8.81 1.64
C GLY A 687 13.49 8.31 2.19
N PRO A 688 13.46 7.08 2.73
CA PRO A 688 12.23 6.46 3.23
C PRO A 688 11.55 7.22 4.37
N ASN A 689 12.30 8.05 5.09
CA ASN A 689 11.82 8.83 6.24
C ASN A 689 11.61 10.32 5.89
N ALA A 690 11.38 10.64 4.62
CA ALA A 690 11.11 12.01 4.20
C ALA A 690 9.87 12.57 4.94
N GLY A 691 9.97 13.82 5.42
CA GLY A 691 8.94 14.44 6.24
C GLY A 691 8.88 13.98 7.71
N ILE A 692 9.74 13.05 8.14
CA ILE A 692 9.78 12.54 9.52
C ILE A 692 11.05 13.05 10.22
N SER A 693 10.91 14.00 11.14
CA SER A 693 12.01 14.59 11.91
C SER A 693 13.00 13.55 12.44
N ALA A 694 14.29 13.80 12.23
CA ALA A 694 15.37 12.95 12.73
C ALA A 694 15.64 13.14 14.23
N VAL A 695 15.06 14.18 14.85
CA VAL A 695 15.30 14.54 16.25
C VAL A 695 14.32 13.86 17.20
N ASP A 696 13.05 13.84 16.82
CA ASP A 696 11.92 13.42 17.67
C ASP A 696 10.87 12.57 16.93
N GLY A 697 11.05 12.32 15.63
CA GLY A 697 10.16 11.46 14.85
C GLY A 697 10.47 9.97 15.00
N THR A 698 9.42 9.14 14.98
CA THR A 698 9.55 7.68 14.88
C THR A 698 9.83 7.31 13.42
N ARG A 699 11.03 6.79 13.15
CA ARG A 699 11.51 6.46 11.80
C ARG A 699 11.42 4.96 11.51
N GLY A 700 11.10 4.62 10.27
CA GLY A 700 11.10 3.26 9.74
C GLY A 700 12.49 2.85 9.20
N PRO A 701 12.57 1.78 8.40
CA PRO A 701 13.80 1.35 7.73
C PRO A 701 14.50 2.49 6.97
N GLU A 702 15.83 2.52 7.03
CA GLU A 702 16.63 3.66 6.56
C GLU A 702 17.28 3.42 5.20
N ALA A 703 17.47 4.50 4.43
CA ALA A 703 18.45 4.54 3.35
C ALA A 703 19.79 5.03 3.91
N ASN A 704 20.72 4.10 4.15
CA ASN A 704 22.01 4.33 4.77
C ASN A 704 23.04 4.78 3.73
N LEU A 705 23.26 6.09 3.63
CA LEU A 705 24.20 6.69 2.70
C LEU A 705 25.53 6.97 3.39
N SER A 706 26.64 6.45 2.85
CA SER A 706 27.97 6.60 3.48
C SER A 706 28.94 7.52 2.72
N GLY A 707 28.48 8.09 1.61
CA GLY A 707 29.29 8.80 0.63
C GLY A 707 29.07 10.32 0.55
N LYS A 708 29.78 10.99 -0.35
CA LYS A 708 29.78 12.45 -0.49
C LYS A 708 28.85 12.92 -1.60
N ILE A 709 28.02 13.93 -1.30
CA ILE A 709 27.22 14.67 -2.27
C ILE A 709 27.91 16.01 -2.54
N ILE A 710 28.19 16.30 -3.81
CA ILE A 710 28.84 17.51 -4.30
C ILE A 710 27.84 18.25 -5.18
N LEU A 711 27.46 19.46 -4.79
CA LEU A 711 26.57 20.34 -5.56
C LEU A 711 27.43 21.32 -6.36
N ASP A 712 27.54 21.08 -7.66
CA ASP A 712 28.40 21.82 -8.60
C ASP A 712 27.55 22.43 -9.72
N GLY A 713 27.11 23.68 -9.52
CA GLY A 713 26.18 24.37 -10.42
C GLY A 713 24.69 24.03 -10.22
N ALA A 714 24.36 23.20 -9.23
CA ALA A 714 22.99 22.94 -8.83
C ALA A 714 22.32 24.18 -8.22
N ASP A 715 21.03 24.35 -8.49
CA ASP A 715 20.17 25.38 -7.90
C ASP A 715 18.87 24.71 -7.42
N ASN A 716 18.31 25.15 -6.29
CA ASN A 716 17.07 24.58 -5.72
C ASN A 716 17.19 23.06 -5.48
N PHE A 717 18.16 22.67 -4.66
CA PHE A 717 18.38 21.28 -4.27
C PHE A 717 17.70 20.96 -2.93
N LEU A 718 17.00 19.82 -2.86
CA LEU A 718 16.37 19.31 -1.64
C LEU A 718 16.84 17.89 -1.34
N ILE A 719 17.17 17.63 -0.07
CA ILE A 719 17.38 16.28 0.45
C ILE A 719 16.63 16.07 1.77
N ASP A 720 15.83 15.00 1.84
CA ASP A 720 14.93 14.74 2.96
C ASP A 720 14.94 13.26 3.38
N GLY A 721 15.06 12.98 4.68
CA GLY A 721 14.74 11.66 5.23
C GLY A 721 15.77 10.55 5.12
N PHE A 722 17.06 10.87 4.95
CA PHE A 722 18.15 9.86 4.87
C PHE A 722 18.78 9.55 6.22
N HIS A 723 19.45 8.40 6.31
CA HIS A 723 20.43 8.08 7.34
C HIS A 723 21.83 8.15 6.74
N MET A 724 22.63 9.09 7.21
CA MET A 724 23.95 9.43 6.70
C MET A 724 24.99 8.91 7.69
N VAL A 725 25.90 8.04 7.23
CA VAL A 725 26.86 7.32 8.09
C VAL A 725 28.30 7.43 7.57
N GLY A 726 29.29 7.05 8.36
CA GLY A 726 30.67 6.91 7.87
C GLY A 726 31.27 8.22 7.36
N LYS A 727 31.53 8.35 6.05
CA LYS A 727 32.12 9.57 5.43
C LYS A 727 31.06 10.47 4.78
N ALA A 728 29.78 10.25 5.10
CA ALA A 728 28.70 10.98 4.49
C ALA A 728 28.82 12.49 4.70
N SER A 729 28.76 13.26 3.61
CA SER A 729 28.87 14.72 3.65
C SER A 729 28.20 15.36 2.45
N ILE A 730 27.77 16.62 2.63
CA ILE A 730 27.22 17.45 1.56
C ILE A 730 28.14 18.65 1.38
N SER A 731 28.54 18.95 0.15
CA SER A 731 29.44 20.07 -0.12
C SER A 731 29.13 20.79 -1.41
N SER A 732 29.57 22.04 -1.51
CA SER A 732 29.48 22.83 -2.74
C SER A 732 30.60 23.85 -2.80
N THR A 733 31.04 24.21 -4.01
CA THR A 733 32.05 25.25 -4.25
C THR A 733 31.61 26.35 -5.22
N THR A 734 30.41 26.25 -5.81
CA THR A 734 29.95 27.14 -6.90
C THR A 734 28.90 28.16 -6.50
N GLY A 735 28.40 28.12 -5.27
CA GLY A 735 27.21 28.87 -4.87
C GLY A 735 25.94 28.23 -5.43
N LEU A 736 24.79 28.62 -4.87
CA LEU A 736 23.45 28.13 -5.24
C LEU A 736 22.37 29.06 -4.69
N ASN A 737 21.20 29.09 -5.32
CA ASN A 737 20.12 30.00 -4.91
C ASN A 737 19.16 29.44 -3.86
N LYS A 738 19.13 28.12 -3.65
CA LYS A 738 18.26 27.49 -2.65
C LYS A 738 18.75 26.08 -2.33
N LEU A 739 18.95 25.80 -1.04
CA LEU A 739 19.35 24.48 -0.53
C LEU A 739 18.50 24.13 0.67
N THR A 740 17.91 22.95 0.63
CA THR A 740 17.03 22.46 1.70
C THR A 740 17.49 21.08 2.15
N ILE A 741 17.89 20.97 3.42
CA ILE A 741 18.35 19.73 4.05
C ILE A 741 17.39 19.45 5.21
N LYS A 742 16.53 18.43 5.08
CA LYS A 742 15.48 18.16 6.06
C LYS A 742 15.53 16.75 6.62
N ASN A 743 15.24 16.60 7.90
CA ASN A 743 14.97 15.31 8.52
C ASN A 743 16.04 14.24 8.25
N ASN A 744 17.30 14.63 8.05
CA ASN A 744 18.38 13.70 7.82
C ASN A 744 19.06 13.36 9.15
N LYS A 745 19.41 12.10 9.32
CA LYS A 745 20.14 11.59 10.48
C LYS A 745 21.59 11.38 10.08
N PHE A 746 22.49 12.30 10.38
CA PHE A 746 23.94 12.12 10.25
C PHE A 746 24.46 11.48 11.55
N GLU A 747 24.67 10.18 11.55
CA GLU A 747 25.08 9.43 12.74
C GLU A 747 26.52 8.94 12.64
N SER A 748 27.33 9.30 13.64
CA SER A 748 28.74 8.89 13.73
C SER A 748 29.57 9.22 12.48
N VAL A 749 29.28 10.36 11.83
CA VAL A 749 29.96 10.77 10.61
C VAL A 749 31.37 11.28 10.90
N THR A 750 32.26 11.06 9.94
CA THR A 750 33.67 11.47 9.97
C THR A 750 33.94 12.41 8.80
N ALA A 751 34.01 13.71 9.08
CA ALA A 751 34.29 14.73 8.07
C ALA A 751 35.62 15.42 8.37
N SER A 752 36.39 15.74 7.33
CA SER A 752 37.69 16.41 7.50
C SER A 752 37.57 17.91 7.82
N MET A 753 36.44 18.55 7.51
CA MET A 753 36.23 20.00 7.72
C MET A 753 34.83 20.37 8.24
N ALA A 754 33.78 19.79 7.66
CA ALA A 754 32.41 19.82 8.17
C ALA A 754 31.56 18.72 7.52
N VAL A 755 30.46 18.32 8.16
CA VAL A 755 29.48 17.37 7.58
C VAL A 755 28.78 18.00 6.39
N ILE A 756 28.35 19.26 6.56
CA ILE A 756 27.82 20.09 5.48
C ILE A 756 28.79 21.26 5.27
N TYR A 757 29.44 21.32 4.10
CA TYR A 757 30.48 22.30 3.80
C TYR A 757 30.23 23.07 2.50
N LEU A 758 29.80 24.31 2.65
CA LEU A 758 29.53 25.24 1.54
C LEU A 758 30.65 26.28 1.48
N THR A 759 31.53 26.19 0.49
CA THR A 759 32.77 26.96 0.45
C THR A 759 32.81 27.92 -0.74
N ALA A 760 32.95 29.20 -0.44
CA ALA A 760 33.18 30.25 -1.44
C ALA A 760 34.67 30.56 -1.57
N ALA A 761 35.25 30.31 -2.75
CA ALA A 761 36.64 30.67 -3.08
C ALA A 761 36.83 32.18 -3.36
N THR A 762 35.75 32.87 -3.70
CA THR A 762 35.72 34.32 -3.98
C THR A 762 34.48 34.95 -3.33
N GLU A 763 34.49 36.26 -3.16
CA GLU A 763 33.36 37.01 -2.57
C GLU A 763 32.09 36.99 -3.43
N THR A 764 32.19 36.64 -4.71
CA THR A 764 31.04 36.57 -5.64
C THR A 764 30.31 35.22 -5.59
N ILE A 765 30.87 34.25 -4.88
CA ILE A 765 30.20 32.95 -4.66
C ILE A 765 29.39 33.08 -3.38
N GLU A 766 28.07 33.05 -3.55
CA GLU A 766 27.08 33.20 -2.48
C GLU A 766 26.11 32.01 -2.45
N TYR A 767 25.57 31.73 -1.27
CA TYR A 767 24.58 30.69 -1.04
C TYR A 767 23.29 31.35 -0.56
N HIS A 768 22.23 31.31 -1.35
CA HIS A 768 20.95 31.92 -1.00
C HIS A 768 19.96 30.86 -0.49
N ASP A 769 19.03 31.30 0.36
CA ASP A 769 17.87 30.55 0.84
C ASP A 769 18.25 29.13 1.32
N VAL A 770 19.19 29.08 2.28
CA VAL A 770 19.69 27.83 2.86
C VAL A 770 18.86 27.46 4.09
N GLU A 771 18.28 26.27 4.08
CA GLU A 771 17.44 25.75 5.16
C GLU A 771 17.92 24.38 5.65
N LEU A 772 18.15 24.28 6.96
CA LEU A 772 18.36 23.03 7.70
C LEU A 772 17.20 22.86 8.68
N GLU A 773 16.39 21.81 8.52
CA GLU A 773 15.24 21.56 9.40
C GLU A 773 15.17 20.11 9.90
N GLY A 774 14.95 19.91 11.21
CA GLY A 774 14.65 18.59 11.77
C GLY A 774 15.77 17.56 11.64
N ASN A 775 17.02 17.98 11.38
CA ASN A 775 18.15 17.07 11.22
C ASN A 775 18.78 16.70 12.56
N LEU A 776 19.28 15.47 12.67
CA LEU A 776 20.12 15.01 13.78
C LEU A 776 21.53 14.82 13.24
N LEU A 777 22.49 15.62 13.72
CA LEU A 777 23.90 15.50 13.35
C LEU A 777 24.70 15.06 14.58
N SER A 778 25.46 13.98 14.46
CA SER A 778 26.36 13.48 15.50
C SER A 778 27.71 13.04 14.94
N GLU A 779 28.78 13.34 15.67
CA GLU A 779 30.14 12.89 15.37
C GLU A 779 30.82 12.23 16.57
N THR A 780 31.90 11.47 16.31
CA THR A 780 32.56 10.62 17.33
C THR A 780 33.97 11.07 17.71
N SER A 781 34.49 12.15 17.12
CA SER A 781 35.91 12.52 17.29
C SER A 781 36.08 13.86 18.02
N ILE A 782 36.97 13.85 19.02
CA ILE A 782 37.12 14.94 20.00
C ILE A 782 38.48 15.65 19.93
N SER A 783 39.26 15.56 18.83
CA SER A 783 40.72 15.82 18.91
C SER A 783 41.38 16.83 17.93
N GLY A 784 40.70 17.79 17.29
CA GLY A 784 41.42 18.84 16.53
C GLY A 784 40.60 19.73 15.57
N PRO A 785 41.17 20.70 14.84
CA PRO A 785 40.45 21.89 14.33
C PRO A 785 39.46 21.71 13.14
N GLY A 786 38.94 20.49 12.90
CA GLY A 786 38.15 20.14 11.69
C GLY A 786 36.68 19.74 11.90
N TRP A 787 36.11 19.81 13.10
CA TRP A 787 34.89 19.06 13.41
C TRP A 787 33.61 19.91 13.49
N ARG A 788 33.11 20.41 12.35
CA ARG A 788 31.90 21.26 12.27
C ARG A 788 30.71 20.46 11.74
N GLY A 789 29.52 20.72 12.26
CA GLY A 789 28.30 20.16 11.70
C GLY A 789 27.96 20.84 10.37
N PHE A 790 27.74 22.15 10.43
CA PHE A 790 27.41 23.00 9.30
C PHE A 790 28.42 24.15 9.20
N ARG A 791 29.16 24.19 8.09
CA ARG A 791 30.08 25.29 7.76
C ARG A 791 29.72 25.90 6.42
N VAL A 792 29.48 27.20 6.39
CA VAL A 792 29.13 27.93 5.16
C VAL A 792 29.87 29.25 5.04
N HIS A 793 30.32 29.56 3.82
CA HIS A 793 30.81 30.89 3.46
C HIS A 793 29.73 31.67 2.71
N ASN A 794 29.62 32.99 2.95
CA ASN A 794 28.79 33.91 2.16
C ASN A 794 27.33 33.42 1.95
N VAL A 795 26.60 33.20 3.05
CA VAL A 795 25.18 32.81 3.00
C VAL A 795 24.28 34.03 3.13
N VAL A 796 23.21 34.07 2.33
CA VAL A 796 22.14 35.07 2.38
C VAL A 796 20.82 34.34 2.58
N ASN A 797 20.03 34.75 3.57
CA ASN A 797 18.82 34.06 4.00
C ASN A 797 19.10 32.64 4.54
N LEU A 798 19.26 32.54 5.86
CA LEU A 798 19.63 31.30 6.53
C LEU A 798 18.55 30.89 7.54
N ARG A 799 18.05 29.66 7.41
CA ARG A 799 17.09 29.06 8.34
C ARG A 799 17.67 27.78 8.93
N ILE A 800 17.78 27.71 10.25
CA ILE A 800 18.23 26.51 10.97
C ILE A 800 17.19 26.21 12.04
N LEU A 801 16.37 25.19 11.82
CA LEU A 801 15.13 24.95 12.56
C LEU A 801 15.10 23.55 13.17
N ASN A 802 14.89 23.45 14.48
CA ASN A 802 14.62 22.19 15.17
C ASN A 802 15.65 21.07 14.92
N ASN A 803 16.92 21.41 14.73
CA ASN A 803 17.99 20.44 14.53
C ASN A 803 18.63 20.05 15.88
N LYS A 804 19.26 18.88 15.94
CA LYS A 804 20.08 18.43 17.08
C LYS A 804 21.52 18.19 16.64
N PHE A 805 22.48 18.80 17.34
CA PHE A 805 23.92 18.64 17.08
C PHE A 805 24.60 17.98 18.27
N ILE A 806 25.36 16.90 18.03
CA ILE A 806 26.02 16.12 19.07
C ILE A 806 27.51 15.94 18.75
N GLY A 807 28.39 16.27 19.70
CA GLY A 807 29.82 15.96 19.61
C GLY A 807 30.71 16.98 18.90
N PHE A 808 30.15 17.89 18.10
CA PHE A 808 30.91 18.85 17.28
C PHE A 808 31.70 19.89 18.08
N TYR A 809 32.88 20.26 17.58
CA TYR A 809 33.65 21.39 18.15
C TYR A 809 32.94 22.73 17.91
N GLU A 810 32.58 23.04 16.67
CA GLU A 810 31.83 24.25 16.27
C GLU A 810 30.61 23.81 15.41
N PRO A 811 29.49 23.41 16.03
CA PRO A 811 28.30 22.91 15.33
C PRO A 811 27.87 23.72 14.11
N ILE A 812 27.74 25.05 14.26
CA ILE A 812 27.31 25.95 13.20
C ILE A 812 28.34 27.07 13.06
N ARG A 813 28.96 27.15 11.88
CA ARG A 813 29.95 28.18 11.56
C ARG A 813 29.64 28.84 10.22
N VAL A 814 29.37 30.14 10.27
CA VAL A 814 29.17 30.97 9.07
C VAL A 814 30.31 31.98 8.97
N GLU A 815 30.92 32.10 7.79
CA GLU A 815 32.09 32.96 7.58
C GLU A 815 32.02 33.68 6.23
N ALA A 816 32.90 34.65 6.03
CA ALA A 816 33.14 35.26 4.73
C ALA A 816 34.34 34.58 4.03
N THR A 817 34.49 34.77 2.71
CA THR A 817 35.62 34.22 1.96
C THR A 817 36.97 34.64 2.54
N ASN A 818 37.91 33.69 2.63
CA ASN A 818 39.25 33.87 3.22
C ASN A 818 39.25 34.33 4.69
N GLY A 819 38.10 34.39 5.34
CA GLY A 819 37.99 34.66 6.76
C GLY A 819 38.20 33.37 7.54
N VAL A 820 39.46 32.99 7.80
CA VAL A 820 39.72 32.31 9.08
C VAL A 820 39.71 33.44 10.08
N GLY A 821 38.66 33.57 10.88
CA GLY A 821 38.58 34.57 11.95
C GLY A 821 39.66 34.32 13.00
N LYS A 822 40.93 34.54 12.63
CA LYS A 822 42.09 34.50 13.50
C LYS A 822 42.07 35.79 14.28
N TRP A 823 41.93 35.63 15.59
CA TRP A 823 42.23 36.69 16.52
C TRP A 823 43.72 37.05 16.38
N GLY A 824 44.01 38.32 16.06
CA GLY A 824 45.37 38.82 16.06
C GLY A 824 45.86 38.87 17.51
N ALA A 825 46.90 38.12 17.85
CA ALA A 825 47.59 38.30 19.11
C ALA A 825 47.99 39.79 19.25
N ALA A 826 47.60 40.41 20.36
CA ALA A 826 47.82 41.83 20.70
C ALA A 826 46.94 42.87 19.95
N GLY A 827 45.61 42.83 20.18
CA GLY A 827 44.76 44.00 19.96
C GLY A 827 44.56 44.44 18.50
N GLY A 828 44.86 43.58 17.53
CA GLY A 828 44.55 43.81 16.12
C GLY A 828 43.10 43.50 15.80
N ALA A 829 42.46 44.33 14.97
CA ALA A 829 41.12 44.09 14.44
C ALA A 829 41.03 42.66 13.84
N SER A 830 39.88 41.99 14.06
CA SER A 830 39.60 40.71 13.40
C SER A 830 39.74 40.91 11.88
N THR A 831 40.57 40.11 11.21
CA THR A 831 40.61 40.13 9.74
C THR A 831 39.34 39.46 9.23
N ALA A 832 38.26 40.24 9.13
CA ALA A 832 37.03 39.74 8.55
C ALA A 832 37.26 39.44 7.06
N GLY A 833 36.87 38.24 6.64
CA GLY A 833 36.94 37.86 5.24
C GLY A 833 36.17 38.80 4.32
N VAL A 834 36.33 38.62 3.01
CA VAL A 834 35.64 39.38 1.95
C VAL A 834 34.33 38.69 1.52
N GLY A 835 33.33 39.41 1.01
CA GLY A 835 31.98 38.87 0.70
C GLY A 835 30.90 39.14 1.76
N VAL A 836 29.73 38.50 1.69
CA VAL A 836 28.61 38.82 2.59
C VAL A 836 28.75 38.23 4.00
N GLY A 837 29.50 37.13 4.16
CA GLY A 837 29.53 36.39 5.42
C GLY A 837 28.17 35.77 5.74
N LEU A 838 27.47 36.33 6.73
CA LEU A 838 26.06 36.06 7.03
C LEU A 838 25.20 37.27 6.64
N GLY A 839 24.42 37.18 5.57
CA GLY A 839 23.57 38.25 5.02
C GLY A 839 22.06 37.92 5.00
N GLY A 840 21.24 38.90 4.61
CA GLY A 840 19.77 38.73 4.45
C GLY A 840 19.02 38.48 5.76
N GLU A 841 17.97 37.66 5.71
CA GLU A 841 17.16 37.28 6.88
C GLU A 841 17.60 35.96 7.50
N VAL A 842 17.90 35.97 8.80
CA VAL A 842 18.40 34.79 9.52
C VAL A 842 17.41 34.36 10.60
N LEU A 843 17.07 33.07 10.62
CA LEU A 843 16.25 32.45 11.67
C LEU A 843 16.93 31.16 12.15
N ILE A 844 17.32 31.15 13.42
CA ILE A 844 17.86 29.97 14.11
C ILE A 844 16.94 29.67 15.28
N GLN A 845 16.14 28.61 15.17
CA GLN A 845 15.07 28.36 16.12
C GLN A 845 14.95 26.89 16.53
N GLY A 846 14.71 26.64 17.82
CA GLY A 846 14.37 25.30 18.32
C GLY A 846 15.51 24.28 18.29
N ASN A 847 16.74 24.70 17.98
CA ASN A 847 17.86 23.78 17.87
C ASN A 847 18.39 23.36 19.23
N THR A 848 18.94 22.16 19.30
CA THR A 848 19.56 21.61 20.52
C THR A 848 21.01 21.21 20.28
N THR A 849 21.88 21.43 21.25
CA THR A 849 23.27 20.93 21.21
C THR A 849 23.59 20.07 22.42
N GLU A 850 24.45 19.08 22.23
CA GLU A 850 24.88 18.14 23.27
C GLU A 850 26.35 17.75 23.06
N ASN A 851 27.17 17.79 24.11
CA ASN A 851 28.59 17.41 24.02
C ASN A 851 29.38 18.18 22.95
N VAL A 852 29.07 19.46 22.77
CA VAL A 852 29.73 20.31 21.78
C VAL A 852 30.84 21.15 22.41
N GLY A 853 31.79 21.59 21.58
CA GLY A 853 32.90 22.47 21.92
C GLY A 853 32.57 23.96 21.77
N GLU A 854 33.58 24.77 21.49
CA GLU A 854 33.54 26.23 21.44
C GLU A 854 32.54 26.82 20.42
N TYR A 855 31.87 27.92 20.81
CA TYR A 855 30.98 28.72 19.97
C TYR A 855 30.06 27.89 19.05
N PRO A 856 29.12 27.13 19.62
CA PRO A 856 28.12 26.37 18.85
C PRO A 856 27.46 27.17 17.73
N LEU A 857 27.31 28.48 17.92
CA LEU A 857 26.90 29.45 16.93
C LEU A 857 28.03 30.47 16.67
N TYR A 858 28.81 30.27 15.61
CA TYR A 858 29.91 31.16 15.22
C TYR A 858 29.59 31.93 13.94
N PHE A 859 29.71 33.27 13.98
CA PHE A 859 29.51 34.16 12.85
C PHE A 859 30.75 35.04 12.60
N GLY A 860 31.51 34.68 11.56
CA GLY A 860 32.83 35.22 11.14
C GLY A 860 32.79 36.58 10.43
N ARG A 861 31.61 37.03 10.01
CA ARG A 861 31.27 38.36 9.48
C ARG A 861 29.76 38.41 9.28
N VAL A 862 29.10 39.48 9.67
CA VAL A 862 27.63 39.58 9.59
C VAL A 862 27.22 40.87 8.89
N THR A 863 26.46 40.72 7.82
CA THR A 863 25.85 41.79 7.02
C THR A 863 24.31 41.67 6.99
N ALA A 864 23.75 40.73 7.77
CA ALA A 864 22.33 40.39 7.80
C ALA A 864 21.42 41.59 8.12
N ASP A 865 20.28 41.65 7.43
CA ASP A 865 19.23 42.65 7.66
C ASP A 865 18.45 42.34 8.94
N LYS A 866 18.31 41.06 9.26
CA LYS A 866 17.58 40.56 10.43
C LYS A 866 18.20 39.25 10.93
N VAL A 867 18.29 39.10 12.24
CA VAL A 867 18.77 37.86 12.87
C VAL A 867 17.86 37.51 14.04
N ASP A 868 17.11 36.42 13.94
CA ASP A 868 16.30 35.87 15.02
C ASP A 868 16.91 34.56 15.50
N ILE A 869 17.33 34.51 16.77
CA ILE A 869 17.83 33.32 17.45
C ILE A 869 16.89 33.03 18.62
N LEU A 870 15.99 32.09 18.43
CA LEU A 870 14.80 31.92 19.27
C LEU A 870 14.67 30.49 19.80
N ASN A 871 14.32 30.32 21.08
CA ASN A 871 13.93 29.02 21.65
C ASN A 871 14.96 27.88 21.45
N ASN A 872 16.26 28.18 21.35
CA ASN A 872 17.30 27.16 21.20
C ASN A 872 17.78 26.69 22.58
N THR A 873 18.21 25.44 22.67
CA THR A 873 18.89 24.87 23.85
C THR A 873 20.35 24.57 23.50
N ILE A 874 21.26 25.47 23.86
CA ILE A 874 22.69 25.36 23.56
C ILE A 874 23.44 24.96 24.83
N LYS A 875 23.97 23.74 24.88
CA LYS A 875 24.75 23.21 26.01
C LYS A 875 26.17 22.85 25.61
N LEU A 876 27.15 23.42 26.32
CA LEU A 876 28.59 23.14 26.22
C LEU A 876 29.00 22.12 27.28
N ASN A 877 29.37 20.91 26.85
CA ASN A 877 29.69 19.81 27.78
C ASN A 877 31.01 19.08 27.47
N ALA A 878 31.79 19.52 26.47
CA ALA A 878 33.09 18.91 26.16
C ALA A 878 34.20 19.49 27.06
N GLN A 879 35.04 18.63 27.65
CA GLN A 879 36.29 19.06 28.30
C GLN A 879 37.23 19.66 27.24
N SER A 880 37.20 20.98 27.03
CA SER A 880 38.26 21.68 26.29
C SER A 880 39.13 22.48 27.25
N ASP A 881 40.45 22.43 27.06
CA ASP A 881 41.42 23.27 27.80
C ASP A 881 41.24 24.78 27.53
N TYR A 882 40.43 25.11 26.52
CA TYR A 882 40.00 26.46 26.18
C TYR A 882 38.48 26.42 26.05
N SER A 883 37.75 26.85 27.07
CA SER A 883 36.30 26.96 26.94
C SER A 883 35.95 28.40 26.55
N TYR A 884 35.04 28.52 25.60
CA TYR A 884 34.58 29.75 24.97
C TYR A 884 33.05 29.67 24.85
N GLY A 885 32.36 30.80 24.67
CA GLY A 885 30.91 30.94 24.87
C GLY A 885 29.98 30.15 23.97
N THR A 886 28.68 30.28 24.22
CA THR A 886 27.61 29.68 23.40
C THR A 886 27.48 30.28 22.00
N MET A 887 27.91 31.53 21.81
CA MET A 887 27.68 32.27 20.56
C MET A 887 28.69 33.39 20.36
N MET A 888 29.10 33.61 19.10
CA MET A 888 30.03 34.67 18.73
C MET A 888 29.64 35.38 17.42
N PHE A 889 29.63 36.71 17.46
CA PHE A 889 29.65 37.60 16.30
C PHE A 889 31.00 38.32 16.26
N THR A 890 31.82 38.04 15.25
CA THR A 890 33.22 38.51 15.21
C THR A 890 33.43 39.82 14.45
N ASN A 891 32.48 40.21 13.60
CA ASN A 891 32.50 41.48 12.87
C ASN A 891 31.13 41.77 12.23
N ILE A 892 30.31 42.63 12.84
CA ILE A 892 29.06 43.10 12.25
C ILE A 892 29.34 44.33 11.38
N VAL A 893 29.03 44.23 10.09
CA VAL A 893 29.28 45.26 9.08
C VAL A 893 27.94 45.64 8.44
N LEU A 894 27.43 46.83 8.78
CA LEU A 894 26.18 47.35 8.23
C LEU A 894 26.42 48.40 7.14
N PRO A 895 25.65 48.38 6.04
CA PRO A 895 25.71 49.42 5.02
C PRO A 895 25.17 50.76 5.53
N ASP A 896 25.69 51.86 5.00
CA ASP A 896 25.21 53.22 5.27
C ASP A 896 24.02 53.59 4.36
N ASP A 897 22.93 52.85 4.49
CA ASP A 897 21.69 53.04 3.71
C ASP A 897 20.53 53.61 4.52
N GLY A 898 20.73 53.85 5.82
CA GLY A 898 19.73 54.45 6.71
C GLY A 898 18.68 53.49 7.26
N VAL A 899 18.74 52.19 6.95
CA VAL A 899 17.84 51.18 7.56
C VAL A 899 18.35 50.81 8.97
N LYS A 900 17.44 50.55 9.91
CA LYS A 900 17.81 50.01 11.23
C LYS A 900 17.64 48.50 11.24
N ARG A 901 18.65 47.78 11.74
CA ARG A 901 18.69 46.32 11.76
C ARG A 901 18.32 45.82 13.15
N ILE A 902 17.57 44.74 13.21
CA ILE A 902 17.06 44.19 14.48
C ILE A 902 17.48 42.75 14.60
N TYR A 903 18.32 42.45 15.59
CA TYR A 903 18.75 41.10 15.93
C TYR A 903 18.11 40.70 17.25
N ASN A 904 17.26 39.68 17.25
CA ASN A 904 16.60 39.16 18.43
C ASN A 904 17.28 37.88 18.88
N ILE A 905 17.80 37.86 20.09
CA ILE A 905 18.31 36.66 20.76
C ILE A 905 17.38 36.46 21.95
N LYS A 906 16.36 35.62 21.80
CA LYS A 906 15.30 35.50 22.80
C LYS A 906 14.94 34.07 23.15
N TYR A 907 14.52 33.89 24.40
CA TYR A 907 13.92 32.64 24.86
C TYR A 907 14.82 31.40 24.83
N ASN A 908 16.14 31.58 24.69
CA ASN A 908 17.07 30.48 24.59
C ASN A 908 17.49 29.95 25.98
N ASP A 909 17.78 28.66 26.06
CA ASP A 909 18.47 28.02 27.17
C ASP A 909 19.95 27.86 26.80
N LEU A 910 20.82 28.67 27.42
CA LEU A 910 22.23 28.81 27.06
C LEU A 910 23.10 28.37 28.25
N MET A 911 23.83 27.28 28.08
CA MET A 911 24.66 26.68 29.12
C MET A 911 26.12 26.61 28.67
N PHE A 912 27.01 27.21 29.46
CA PHE A 912 28.46 27.27 29.20
C PHE A 912 29.28 26.85 30.42
N SER A 913 30.40 26.17 30.19
CA SER A 913 31.28 25.61 31.24
C SER A 913 32.69 26.20 31.12
N GLY A 914 33.01 27.25 31.88
CA GLY A 914 34.40 27.66 32.15
C GLY A 914 35.14 28.49 31.10
N GLY A 915 34.48 29.42 30.39
CA GLY A 915 35.10 30.26 29.36
C GLY A 915 35.02 31.77 29.56
N TRP A 916 35.71 32.53 28.70
CA TRP A 916 35.85 34.00 28.84
C TRP A 916 34.48 34.71 28.77
N HIS A 917 33.56 34.32 27.87
CA HIS A 917 32.24 34.95 27.77
C HIS A 917 31.13 33.98 27.32
N GLY A 918 29.86 34.23 27.65
CA GLY A 918 28.71 33.44 27.18
C GLY A 918 28.21 33.80 25.76
N LEU A 919 28.06 35.10 25.49
CA LEU A 919 27.78 35.71 24.20
C LEU A 919 28.81 36.79 23.90
N ARG A 920 29.46 36.68 22.75
CA ARG A 920 30.44 37.65 22.28
C ARG A 920 29.93 38.37 21.05
N ILE A 921 29.92 39.71 21.08
CA ILE A 921 29.48 40.52 19.95
C ILE A 921 30.49 41.62 19.65
N ASP A 922 31.09 41.56 18.46
CA ASP A 922 31.81 42.67 17.85
C ASP A 922 30.89 43.48 16.93
N SER A 923 30.45 44.62 17.44
CA SER A 923 29.63 45.62 16.74
C SER A 923 30.40 46.94 16.61
N SER A 924 31.73 46.88 16.56
CA SER A 924 32.59 48.05 16.41
C SER A 924 32.19 48.89 15.18
N GLY A 925 31.81 50.14 15.40
CA GLY A 925 31.27 51.02 14.34
C GLY A 925 29.74 51.08 14.20
N CYS A 926 28.97 50.30 14.96
CA CYS A 926 27.49 50.36 14.97
C CYS A 926 26.96 51.16 16.18
N THR A 927 25.96 52.02 15.95
CA THR A 927 25.17 52.72 16.99
C THR A 927 23.74 52.20 17.01
N LYS A 928 22.99 52.46 18.09
CA LYS A 928 21.58 52.02 18.25
C LYS A 928 20.63 52.41 17.11
N ASP A 929 20.96 53.47 16.38
CA ASP A 929 20.13 53.99 15.29
C ASP A 929 20.29 53.12 14.02
N LYS A 930 21.42 52.42 13.90
CA LYS A 930 21.72 51.50 12.79
C LYS A 930 21.44 50.03 13.15
N LEU A 931 21.66 49.66 14.42
CA LEU A 931 21.55 48.28 14.89
C LEU A 931 20.92 48.23 16.27
N GLU A 932 19.99 47.31 16.47
CA GLU A 932 19.43 46.96 17.77
C GLU A 932 19.54 45.44 17.96
N ILE A 933 20.25 45.02 18.99
CA ILE A 933 20.41 43.62 19.37
C ILE A 933 19.65 43.43 20.69
N ASN A 934 18.49 42.80 20.61
CA ASN A 934 17.62 42.51 21.74
C ASN A 934 17.97 41.15 22.34
N VAL A 935 18.62 41.15 23.50
CA VAL A 935 18.91 39.93 24.27
C VAL A 935 17.91 39.85 25.42
N GLU A 936 16.83 39.13 25.23
CA GLU A 936 15.69 39.12 26.16
C GLU A 936 15.19 37.71 26.49
N TRP A 937 14.80 37.48 27.73
CA TRP A 937 14.18 36.20 28.14
C TRP A 937 15.04 34.96 27.87
N ASN A 938 16.37 35.09 27.90
CA ASN A 938 17.28 33.94 27.82
C ASN A 938 17.68 33.46 29.22
N LYS A 939 17.78 32.15 29.35
CA LYS A 939 18.25 31.45 30.55
C LYS A 939 19.74 31.15 30.38
N TRP A 940 20.57 31.72 31.23
CA TRP A 940 22.02 31.52 31.21
C TRP A 940 22.45 30.62 32.37
N LEU A 941 22.99 29.45 32.08
CA LEU A 941 23.43 28.46 33.06
C LEU A 941 24.96 28.30 32.97
N THR A 942 25.63 28.20 34.12
CA THR A 942 27.07 27.85 34.16
C THR A 942 27.36 26.86 35.28
N GLU A 943 28.29 25.94 35.03
CA GLU A 943 28.77 24.96 36.01
C GLU A 943 30.00 25.44 36.80
N HIS A 944 30.63 26.53 36.38
CA HIS A 944 31.86 27.04 37.00
C HIS A 944 31.63 28.32 37.84
N ASN A 945 32.29 28.36 39.01
CA ASN A 945 32.55 29.61 39.70
C ASN A 945 33.59 30.40 38.88
N PHE A 946 33.19 31.49 38.24
CA PHE A 946 34.12 32.48 37.66
C PHE A 946 35.22 32.81 38.70
N TYR A 947 36.50 32.81 38.31
CA TYR A 947 37.59 32.95 39.27
C TYR A 947 37.63 34.38 39.85
N PRO A 948 37.68 34.55 41.18
CA PRO A 948 37.92 35.88 41.76
C PRO A 948 39.37 36.30 41.47
N ASP A 949 39.52 37.43 40.78
CA ASP A 949 40.71 38.29 40.65
C ASP A 949 41.99 37.75 41.30
N THR A 950 42.87 37.14 40.51
CA THR A 950 44.30 37.17 40.83
C THR A 950 44.89 38.44 40.19
N PRO A 951 45.70 39.23 40.92
CA PRO A 951 46.30 40.42 40.35
C PRO A 951 47.28 40.05 39.23
N ASP A 952 47.05 40.64 38.06
CA ASP A 952 47.92 40.74 36.87
C ASP A 952 49.39 40.34 37.12
N GLU A 953 49.74 39.07 36.88
CA GLU A 953 51.13 38.59 36.99
C GLU A 953 51.99 39.01 35.79
N ASP A 954 51.40 39.41 34.66
CA ASP A 954 52.13 39.75 33.43
C ASP A 954 52.22 41.25 33.13
N GLY A 955 51.54 42.11 33.89
CA GLY A 955 51.62 43.58 33.78
C GLY A 955 51.09 44.11 32.44
N GLN A 956 50.28 43.34 31.73
CA GLN A 956 49.79 43.66 30.39
C GLN A 956 48.36 44.21 30.37
N GLY A 957 47.68 44.29 31.52
CA GLY A 957 46.30 44.80 31.55
C GLY A 957 45.31 43.95 30.74
N ASN A 958 45.59 42.65 30.59
CA ASN A 958 44.62 41.71 30.04
C ASN A 958 43.55 41.46 31.10
N PHE A 959 42.44 42.19 31.02
CA PHE A 959 41.27 41.92 31.83
C PHE A 959 40.86 40.45 31.67
N HIS A 960 40.85 39.70 32.77
CA HIS A 960 40.08 38.47 32.90
C HIS A 960 38.58 38.85 32.86
N GLU A 961 38.06 39.05 31.65
CA GLU A 961 36.70 39.52 31.40
C GLU A 961 35.68 38.38 31.53
N ASP A 962 35.41 37.92 32.74
CA ASP A 962 34.41 36.90 33.11
C ASP A 962 32.95 37.39 32.93
N TYR A 963 32.54 37.85 31.74
CA TYR A 963 31.19 38.42 31.48
C TYR A 963 30.28 37.47 30.68
N VAL A 964 29.00 37.38 31.07
CA VAL A 964 27.98 36.63 30.29
C VAL A 964 27.83 37.22 28.90
N ILE A 965 27.89 38.56 28.78
CA ILE A 965 27.88 39.27 27.50
C ILE A 965 29.07 40.24 27.48
N SER A 966 30.04 40.00 26.59
CA SER A 966 31.20 40.89 26.37
C SER A 966 31.23 41.46 24.94
N ARG A 967 31.75 42.68 24.85
CA ARG A 967 32.06 43.41 23.62
C ARG A 967 33.55 43.76 23.60
N PHE A 968 34.23 43.52 22.48
CA PHE A 968 35.61 43.96 22.26
C PHE A 968 35.75 45.06 21.19
N TYR A 969 36.97 45.60 21.10
CA TYR A 969 37.32 47.02 21.18
C TYR A 969 38.13 47.46 19.94
N ASP A 970 37.64 48.44 19.14
CA ASP A 970 38.40 49.07 18.05
C ASP A 970 38.72 50.58 18.27
N GLY A 971 38.36 51.13 19.43
CA GLY A 971 38.58 52.55 19.73
C GLY A 971 37.49 53.52 19.24
N LYS A 972 36.36 53.06 18.70
CA LYS A 972 35.19 53.90 18.33
C LYS A 972 34.01 53.76 19.31
N THR A 973 34.23 54.10 20.57
CA THR A 973 33.22 53.98 21.63
C THR A 973 32.23 55.15 21.62
N PRO A 974 30.90 54.92 21.60
CA PRO A 974 29.94 55.95 21.95
C PRO A 974 30.17 56.39 23.41
N SER A 975 30.33 57.69 23.64
CA SER A 975 30.54 58.24 25.00
C SER A 975 29.31 58.10 25.92
N ASP A 976 28.15 57.79 25.33
CA ASP A 976 26.86 57.62 26.02
C ASP A 976 26.42 56.15 25.96
N PRO A 977 26.24 55.47 27.12
CA PRO A 977 25.72 54.11 27.16
C PRO A 977 24.36 53.91 26.49
N GLU A 978 23.53 54.95 26.38
CA GLU A 978 22.24 54.89 25.67
C GLU A 978 22.41 54.81 24.14
N GLN A 979 23.61 54.97 23.59
CA GLN A 979 23.89 54.81 22.17
C GLN A 979 24.35 53.41 21.78
N TYR A 980 24.55 52.52 22.76
CA TYR A 980 24.93 51.14 22.49
C TYR A 980 23.82 50.36 21.77
N PRO A 981 24.15 49.56 20.73
CA PRO A 981 23.15 48.81 19.96
C PRO A 981 22.63 47.57 20.71
N ILE A 982 23.32 47.10 21.76
CA ILE A 982 22.94 45.90 22.51
C ILE A 982 22.04 46.30 23.67
N TRP A 983 20.80 45.81 23.65
CA TRP A 983 19.80 45.96 24.69
C TRP A 983 19.54 44.63 25.39
N VAL A 984 19.63 44.64 26.72
CA VAL A 984 19.46 43.45 27.55
C VAL A 984 18.36 43.68 28.58
N ALA A 985 17.37 42.78 28.61
CA ALA A 985 16.26 42.82 29.56
C ALA A 985 15.74 41.42 29.91
N ASN A 986 15.27 41.21 31.14
CA ASN A 986 14.58 39.99 31.57
C ASN A 986 15.36 38.68 31.28
N ASN A 987 16.63 38.55 31.69
CA ASN A 987 17.41 37.32 31.53
C ASN A 987 17.75 36.71 32.91
N PHE A 988 17.91 35.39 33.01
CA PHE A 988 18.21 34.68 34.27
C PHE A 988 19.63 34.09 34.31
N TYR A 989 20.26 34.05 35.49
CA TYR A 989 21.60 33.50 35.73
C TYR A 989 21.76 32.86 37.12
N GLN A 990 22.58 31.79 37.24
CA GLN A 990 22.58 30.91 38.41
C GLN A 990 23.71 31.16 39.45
N SER A 991 24.81 31.90 39.18
CA SER A 991 26.02 31.78 40.04
C SER A 991 26.83 33.04 40.45
N LYS A 992 26.52 34.29 40.03
CA LYS A 992 27.29 35.51 40.43
C LYS A 992 26.48 36.82 40.48
N PRO A 993 27.01 37.91 41.11
CA PRO A 993 26.37 39.23 41.21
C PRO A 993 26.20 39.96 39.87
N GLU A 994 25.24 40.89 39.80
CA GLU A 994 24.86 41.69 38.62
C GLU A 994 26.01 42.45 37.93
N ASP A 995 27.00 42.90 38.70
CA ASP A 995 28.11 43.69 38.19
C ASP A 995 29.08 42.87 37.29
N TYR A 996 29.09 41.53 37.41
CA TYR A 996 29.93 40.62 36.63
C TYR A 996 29.26 40.13 35.33
N MET A 997 28.02 40.53 35.06
CA MET A 997 27.22 39.94 33.99
C MET A 997 27.44 40.62 32.63
N PHE A 998 27.82 41.89 32.65
CA PHE A 998 27.60 42.79 31.53
C PHE A 998 28.67 43.90 31.48
N THR A 999 29.23 44.15 30.30
CA THR A 999 30.19 45.25 30.05
C THR A 999 29.74 46.11 28.87
N ASN A 1000 29.63 47.43 29.07
CA ASN A 1000 29.34 48.40 27.99
C ASN A 1000 28.09 48.08 27.13
N ILE A 1001 26.99 47.69 27.78
CA ILE A 1001 25.69 47.40 27.16
C ILE A 1001 24.57 48.21 27.82
N ARG A 1002 23.49 48.47 27.06
CA ARG A 1002 22.28 49.16 27.53
C ARG A 1002 21.41 48.15 28.28
N ARG A 1003 20.98 48.49 29.50
CA ARG A 1003 20.23 47.57 30.39
C ARG A 1003 18.96 48.20 30.92
N ASN A 1004 17.93 47.39 31.12
CA ASN A 1004 16.82 47.78 31.98
C ASN A 1004 17.23 47.61 33.46
N LYS A 1005 17.25 48.71 34.23
CA LYS A 1005 17.54 48.70 35.68
C LYS A 1005 16.51 47.93 36.52
N GLU A 1006 15.35 47.62 35.95
CA GLU A 1006 14.28 46.86 36.60
C GLU A 1006 14.35 45.36 36.28
N ALA A 1007 15.40 44.85 35.62
CA ALA A 1007 15.50 43.43 35.29
C ALA A 1007 15.78 42.59 36.56
N TYR A 1008 14.77 41.82 36.98
CA TYR A 1008 14.76 41.04 38.22
C TYR A 1008 15.55 39.74 38.10
N TRP A 1009 16.38 39.46 39.10
CA TRP A 1009 16.79 38.11 39.45
C TRP A 1009 15.54 37.32 39.85
N LEU A 1010 15.03 36.52 38.93
CA LEU A 1010 13.88 35.65 39.19
C LEU A 1010 14.37 34.28 39.62
N ASP A 1011 13.67 33.62 40.53
CA ASP A 1011 13.85 32.17 40.72
C ASP A 1011 13.65 31.43 39.38
N ILE A 1012 14.32 30.29 39.18
CA ILE A 1012 14.28 29.55 37.91
C ILE A 1012 12.84 29.22 37.48
N ALA A 1013 11.95 28.87 38.41
CA ALA A 1013 10.57 28.56 38.12
C ALA A 1013 9.75 29.81 37.80
N LEU A 1014 10.02 30.93 38.47
CA LEU A 1014 9.38 32.22 38.19
C LEU A 1014 9.83 32.79 36.83
N PHE A 1015 11.11 32.64 36.50
CA PHE A 1015 11.65 33.01 35.21
C PHE A 1015 11.00 32.20 34.09
N ASP A 1016 10.96 30.87 34.22
CA ASP A 1016 10.37 30.00 33.21
C ASP A 1016 8.88 30.31 33.01
N ALA A 1017 8.12 30.56 34.08
CA ALA A 1017 6.71 30.97 33.99
C ALA A 1017 6.51 32.31 33.29
N ALA A 1018 7.32 33.33 33.62
CA ALA A 1018 7.23 34.65 33.01
C ALA A 1018 7.70 34.64 31.55
N ARG A 1019 8.70 33.83 31.23
CA ARG A 1019 9.19 33.57 29.87
C ARG A 1019 8.10 32.94 29.00
N LEU A 1020 7.47 31.87 29.48
CA LEU A 1020 6.35 31.21 28.79
C LEU A 1020 5.19 32.19 28.53
N ALA A 1021 4.85 33.03 29.50
CA ALA A 1021 3.82 34.06 29.34
C ALA A 1021 4.19 35.14 28.31
N ALA A 1022 5.49 35.37 28.05
CA ALA A 1022 5.98 36.32 27.06
C ALA A 1022 6.21 35.71 25.66
N GLN A 1023 6.11 34.39 25.52
CA GLN A 1023 6.20 33.66 24.25
C GLN A 1023 4.83 33.49 23.55
N GLY A 1024 3.75 33.40 24.34
CA GLY A 1024 2.36 33.39 23.84
C GLY A 1024 1.85 34.79 23.56
#